data_AF-A0A3D3DCU5-F1
#
_entry.id   AF-A0A3D3DCU5-F1
#
_cell.length_a   1.000
_cell.length_b   1.000
_cell.length_c   1.000
_cell.angle_alpha   90.00
_cell.angle_beta   90.00
_cell.angle_gamma   90.00
#
_symmetry.space_group_name_H-M   'P 1'
#
loop_
_entity.id
_entity.type
_entity.pdbx_description
1 polymer ?
#
loop_
_entity_poly.entity_id
_entity_poly.type
_entity_poly.pdbx_seq_one_letter_code
_entity_poly.pdbx_strand_id
1 'polypeptide(L)'
;MTILKSFNSIKIGLASPEQVKKWSHGEVKKPETINYRTLRPEKDGLFCERIFGPVKDWECSCGKYKRIRYKGVICDRCGVEVTKSITRRERMGHIKLASPVSHVWYFKAIPSPLSLLLDISPRNLEKILYYAPDRRREQLFEVIEKDNTDLEKGDIILEAEYRIHKKYNGNFNAEPVYNINKVKIFSHKIGDVISEEEDQDLQKIFGKIFYQKELLFPANKEEESDEGEAEKEEVEEGIKEIKEEEVESKEAQYRITKINGLISETNLKRLEEEKNLSLRAKLATQNIEESCYIVIHPGSTPYKRGEIILEIEKLLLSNYDPEFKAGIGAEAIKELLKELTLDKLTLELREELKKTTGQKTKKIIKRLQIVEAFRKSNCKPEWMVLEIIPVIPPDLRPMVQLEGGRFATSDLNDLYRRVINRNNRLKRLLELGAPEIIIKNEKRMLQEAVDALIDNGRRGRAVLGTGNRPLKSLSDMLKGKKGRFRQNLLGKRVDYSGRSVIVAGPNLKFYQCGLPKKMALELFKPYVMRELVAKDLAHNIKTAKKIVEKGKPEVWSILKDIVEDHPVLLNRAPTLHRLGIQAFKPVLVEGNAIQIHPLVCSAFNADFDGDQMAVHVPLSPEAQAEAEILMLSSNNILSPANGLPIALPSQDIILGCYYLTMRESEQKGEGKIFGNFDEAIRAYEDGFIDLHAKIKCKIHNSLKSTTAGRIIFNEIFPDGMDFINLTITKKSLEKIISFVYRKYGKEITVDILDKIKKLGFNFATSSGISIGIVDLEIPSQKDEILEVAEKEVDKIQEQYNYGLIMDDEREQKIVNAWTQAANDVVDAILKNLDKFNPLYIMADSGARGSKRQIGQLAGMRGLMADPSGKIIEFPIRSNFRDGLSV
;
A
#
# COMPACT_ATOMS: atom_id res chain seq x y z
N MET A 1 15.41 20.06 -26.06
CA MET A 1 15.82 19.69 -24.69
C MET A 1 17.12 18.94 -24.83
N THR A 2 18.23 19.65 -24.72
CA THR A 2 19.55 19.06 -24.56
C THR A 2 19.54 18.34 -23.22
N ILE A 3 19.43 17.01 -23.24
CA ILE A 3 19.57 16.15 -22.06
C ILE A 3 21.04 16.30 -21.63
N LEU A 4 21.29 17.26 -20.72
CA LEU A 4 22.61 17.57 -20.22
C LEU A 4 22.93 16.67 -19.01
N LYS A 5 24.10 16.02 -19.13
CA LYS A 5 24.99 15.48 -18.07
C LYS A 5 24.48 14.25 -17.32
N SER A 6 25.32 13.20 -17.30
CA SER A 6 25.17 12.08 -16.39
C SER A 6 25.06 12.62 -14.96
N PHE A 7 23.92 12.39 -14.31
CA PHE A 7 23.74 12.73 -12.91
C PHE A 7 24.22 11.54 -12.07
N ASN A 8 25.08 11.78 -11.08
CA ASN A 8 25.60 10.71 -10.21
C ASN A 8 24.73 10.50 -8.96
N SER A 9 23.91 11.48 -8.58
CA SER A 9 23.07 11.41 -7.39
C SER A 9 21.81 12.26 -7.50
N ILE A 10 20.79 11.89 -6.72
CA ILE A 10 19.54 12.62 -6.55
C ILE A 10 19.44 13.00 -5.07
N LYS A 11 19.25 14.29 -4.78
CA LYS A 11 19.08 14.80 -3.41
C LYS A 11 17.64 15.24 -3.19
N ILE A 12 17.09 14.90 -2.02
CA ILE A 12 15.77 15.35 -1.55
C ILE A 12 16.00 16.20 -0.29
N GLY A 13 15.23 17.28 -0.14
CA GLY A 13 15.29 18.17 1.02
C GLY A 13 13.96 18.89 1.24
N LEU A 14 13.84 19.59 2.36
CA LEU A 14 12.68 20.43 2.66
C LEU A 14 12.67 21.66 1.74
N ALA A 15 11.48 22.02 1.26
CA ALA A 15 11.31 23.22 0.45
C ALA A 15 10.99 24.42 1.34
N SER A 16 11.83 25.44 1.29
CA SER A 16 11.52 26.73 1.94
C SER A 16 10.40 27.47 1.18
N PRO A 17 9.64 28.35 1.86
CA PRO A 17 8.61 29.16 1.18
C PRO A 17 9.17 29.96 -0.01
N GLU A 18 10.40 30.48 0.11
CA GLU A 18 11.09 31.20 -0.96
C GLU A 18 11.43 30.31 -2.16
N GLN A 19 11.87 29.07 -1.92
CA GLN A 19 12.10 28.09 -2.98
C GLN A 19 10.81 27.73 -3.72
N VAL A 20 9.71 27.53 -2.98
CA VAL A 20 8.40 27.28 -3.61
C VAL A 20 7.98 28.46 -4.47
N LYS A 21 8.19 29.69 -3.99
CA LYS A 21 7.91 30.91 -4.77
C LYS A 21 8.79 30.99 -6.02
N LYS A 22 10.07 30.59 -5.95
CA LYS A 22 11.00 30.55 -7.09
C LYS A 22 10.57 29.54 -8.16
N TRP A 23 9.98 28.41 -7.79
CA TRP A 23 9.45 27.45 -8.75
C TRP A 23 8.12 27.89 -9.38
N SER A 24 7.41 28.77 -8.68
CA SER A 24 6.09 29.19 -9.09
C SER A 24 6.11 30.25 -10.18
N HIS A 25 5.21 30.10 -11.14
CA HIS A 25 5.00 31.06 -12.23
C HIS A 25 3.80 31.99 -11.97
N GLY A 26 3.14 31.87 -10.81
CA GLY A 26 2.02 32.72 -10.43
C GLY A 26 1.19 32.16 -9.26
N GLU A 27 0.49 33.06 -8.57
CA GLU A 27 -0.42 32.73 -7.47
C GLU A 27 -1.80 32.32 -8.02
N VAL A 28 -2.32 31.18 -7.57
CA VAL A 28 -3.70 30.75 -7.83
C VAL A 28 -4.59 31.35 -6.75
N LYS A 29 -5.38 32.36 -7.13
CA LYS A 29 -6.26 33.10 -6.21
C LYS A 29 -7.68 32.54 -6.20
N LYS A 30 -8.11 32.00 -7.33
CA LYS A 30 -9.50 31.66 -7.63
C LYS A 30 -9.71 30.13 -7.61
N PRO A 31 -10.78 29.62 -6.98
CA PRO A 31 -11.08 28.18 -6.96
C PRO A 31 -11.64 27.68 -8.31
N GLU A 32 -12.01 28.57 -9.22
CA GLU A 32 -12.59 28.21 -10.51
C GLU A 32 -11.61 27.44 -11.40
N THR A 33 -12.15 26.52 -12.21
CA THR A 33 -11.37 25.66 -13.10
C THR A 33 -11.45 26.16 -14.55
N ILE A 34 -12.54 25.84 -15.23
CA ILE A 34 -12.85 26.24 -16.60
C ILE A 34 -14.25 26.85 -16.63
N ASN A 35 -14.46 27.77 -17.58
CA ASN A 35 -15.78 28.29 -17.84
C ASN A 35 -16.60 27.25 -18.60
N TYR A 36 -17.78 26.89 -18.10
CA TYR A 36 -18.63 25.86 -18.71
C TYR A 36 -19.19 26.27 -20.09
N ARG A 37 -19.27 27.56 -20.40
CA ARG A 37 -19.77 28.06 -21.70
C ARG A 37 -18.67 28.12 -22.74
N THR A 38 -17.51 28.69 -22.39
CA THR A 38 -16.41 28.90 -23.35
C THR A 38 -15.42 27.74 -23.39
N LEU A 39 -15.49 26.81 -22.42
CA LEU A 39 -14.55 25.71 -22.19
C LEU A 39 -13.10 26.17 -21.99
N ARG A 40 -12.89 27.47 -21.74
CA ARG A 40 -11.57 28.05 -21.52
C ARG A 40 -11.25 28.12 -20.02
N PRO A 41 -9.97 27.99 -19.65
CA PRO A 41 -9.54 28.19 -18.28
C PRO A 41 -9.88 29.59 -17.76
N GLU A 42 -10.37 29.66 -16.54
CA GLU A 42 -10.63 30.94 -15.88
C GLU A 42 -9.31 31.64 -15.48
N LYS A 43 -9.32 32.99 -15.53
CA LYS A 43 -8.14 33.79 -15.14
C LYS A 43 -7.91 33.65 -13.63
N ASP A 44 -6.63 33.51 -13.25
CA ASP A 44 -6.17 33.30 -11.86
C ASP A 44 -6.72 32.05 -11.15
N GLY A 45 -7.42 31.18 -11.90
CA GLY A 45 -7.95 29.91 -11.43
C GLY A 45 -6.96 28.75 -11.55
N LEU A 46 -7.44 27.55 -11.25
CA LEU A 46 -6.62 26.33 -11.18
C LEU A 46 -6.01 25.89 -12.51
N PHE A 47 -6.53 26.36 -13.64
CA PHE A 47 -6.03 26.01 -14.98
C PHE A 47 -5.48 27.21 -15.77
N CYS A 48 -5.31 28.36 -15.10
CA CYS A 48 -4.98 29.64 -15.72
C CYS A 48 -3.78 29.55 -16.67
N GLU A 49 -3.99 29.96 -17.93
CA GLU A 49 -2.96 29.93 -18.97
C GLU A 49 -1.78 30.87 -18.68
N ARG A 50 -2.02 31.97 -17.96
CA ARG A 50 -0.98 32.92 -17.56
C ARG A 50 0.03 32.29 -16.61
N ILE A 51 -0.43 31.40 -15.73
CA ILE A 51 0.39 30.74 -14.71
C ILE A 51 1.07 29.51 -15.29
N PHE A 52 0.30 28.61 -15.91
CA PHE A 52 0.77 27.28 -16.30
C PHE A 52 1.24 27.19 -17.76
N GLY A 53 0.92 28.18 -18.58
CA GLY A 53 1.21 28.19 -20.02
C GLY A 53 -0.01 27.89 -20.90
N PRO A 54 0.15 28.01 -22.22
CA PRO A 54 -0.95 28.00 -23.18
C PRO A 54 -1.55 26.60 -23.38
N VAL A 55 -2.86 26.51 -23.58
CA VAL A 55 -3.56 25.23 -23.83
C VAL A 55 -3.20 24.66 -25.21
N LYS A 56 -3.01 25.53 -26.20
CA LYS A 56 -2.63 25.16 -27.57
C LYS A 56 -1.21 25.60 -27.87
N ASP A 57 -0.50 24.80 -28.66
CA ASP A 57 0.87 25.11 -29.05
C ASP A 57 0.94 26.45 -29.80
N TRP A 58 1.82 27.35 -29.33
CA TRP A 58 2.10 28.64 -29.95
C TRP A 58 0.89 29.58 -30.10
N GLU A 59 -0.11 29.46 -29.23
CA GLU A 59 -1.30 30.31 -29.22
C GLU A 59 -1.58 30.87 -27.82
N CYS A 60 -1.75 32.18 -27.71
CA CYS A 60 -2.18 32.81 -26.47
C CYS A 60 -3.71 32.72 -26.27
N SER A 61 -4.19 32.78 -25.02
CA SER A 61 -5.62 32.64 -24.70
C SER A 61 -6.56 33.57 -25.48
N CYS A 62 -6.17 34.83 -25.71
CA CYS A 62 -7.02 35.79 -26.44
C CYS A 62 -6.93 35.67 -27.98
N GLY A 63 -6.00 34.86 -28.49
CA GLY A 63 -5.77 34.67 -29.93
C GLY A 63 -5.05 35.82 -30.65
N LYS A 64 -4.57 36.87 -29.93
CA LYS A 64 -3.78 37.98 -30.51
C LYS A 64 -2.49 37.49 -31.17
N TYR A 65 -1.72 36.67 -30.45
CA TYR A 65 -0.49 36.06 -30.94
C TYR A 65 -0.73 34.58 -31.22
N LYS A 66 -0.43 34.17 -32.46
CA LYS A 66 -0.54 32.79 -32.95
C LYS A 66 0.68 32.43 -33.80
N ARG A 67 1.04 31.14 -33.83
CA ARG A 67 2.16 30.56 -34.60
C ARG A 67 3.53 30.80 -33.95
N ILE A 68 4.50 29.99 -34.38
CA ILE A 68 5.86 29.92 -33.82
C ILE A 68 6.66 31.22 -33.92
N ARG A 69 6.28 32.16 -34.80
CA ARG A 69 6.97 33.45 -34.98
C ARG A 69 7.03 34.28 -33.69
N TYR A 70 6.00 34.19 -32.84
CA TYR A 70 5.91 34.94 -31.59
C TYR A 70 6.41 34.17 -30.38
N LYS A 71 7.29 33.17 -30.58
CA LYS A 71 7.86 32.36 -29.51
C LYS A 71 8.44 33.23 -28.39
N GLY A 72 8.00 32.99 -27.16
CA GLY A 72 8.49 33.68 -25.96
C GLY A 72 7.88 35.08 -25.73
N VAL A 73 7.02 35.57 -26.62
CA VAL A 73 6.30 36.84 -26.43
C VAL A 73 5.20 36.64 -25.39
N ILE A 74 5.17 37.50 -24.37
CA ILE A 74 4.08 37.58 -23.38
C ILE A 74 3.00 38.50 -23.92
N CYS A 75 1.75 38.02 -23.96
CA CYS A 75 0.68 38.80 -24.56
C CYS A 75 0.23 39.99 -23.70
N ASP A 76 0.22 41.20 -24.22
CA ASP A 76 -0.23 42.40 -23.49
C ASP A 76 -1.70 42.36 -23.04
N ARG A 77 -2.56 41.62 -23.76
CA ARG A 77 -4.01 41.52 -23.45
C ARG A 77 -4.34 40.44 -22.42
N CYS A 78 -3.69 39.28 -22.49
CA CYS A 78 -4.02 38.13 -21.64
C CYS A 78 -2.89 37.67 -20.70
N GLY A 79 -1.69 38.23 -20.84
CA GLY A 79 -0.51 37.87 -20.06
C GLY A 79 0.06 36.47 -20.33
N VAL A 80 -0.46 35.76 -21.33
CA VAL A 80 -0.03 34.39 -21.65
C VAL A 80 1.21 34.43 -22.53
N GLU A 81 2.22 33.64 -22.16
CA GLU A 81 3.44 33.45 -22.92
C GLU A 81 3.22 32.44 -24.06
N VAL A 82 3.64 32.80 -25.27
CA VAL A 82 3.48 31.95 -26.46
C VAL A 82 4.60 30.89 -26.52
N THR A 83 4.26 29.69 -26.03
CA THR A 83 5.16 28.53 -25.95
C THR A 83 4.42 27.23 -26.34
N LYS A 84 5.08 26.07 -26.21
CA LYS A 84 4.43 24.76 -26.38
C LYS A 84 3.55 24.45 -25.17
N SER A 85 2.43 23.78 -25.40
CA SER A 85 1.51 23.31 -24.34
C SER A 85 2.18 22.41 -23.31
N ILE A 86 3.29 21.74 -23.65
CA ILE A 86 4.04 20.86 -22.73
C ILE A 86 4.50 21.58 -21.45
N THR A 87 4.66 22.90 -21.47
CA THR A 87 4.99 23.67 -20.25
C THR A 87 3.93 23.49 -19.16
N ARG A 88 2.68 23.16 -19.52
CA ARG A 88 1.59 22.86 -18.57
C ARG A 88 1.76 21.55 -17.81
N ARG A 89 2.76 20.73 -18.18
CA ARG A 89 3.21 19.55 -17.42
C ARG A 89 4.35 19.85 -16.45
N GLU A 90 4.99 21.02 -16.58
CA GLU A 90 6.24 21.36 -15.89
C GLU A 90 6.10 22.56 -14.95
N ARG A 91 5.35 23.60 -15.36
CA ARG A 91 5.20 24.85 -14.60
C ARG A 91 4.35 24.64 -13.35
N MET A 92 4.89 25.04 -12.19
CA MET A 92 4.17 25.00 -10.93
C MET A 92 3.48 26.34 -10.62
N GLY A 93 2.35 26.28 -9.95
CA GLY A 93 1.68 27.43 -9.33
C GLY A 93 1.94 27.44 -7.83
N HIS A 94 1.46 28.46 -7.12
CA HIS A 94 1.42 28.43 -5.66
C HIS A 94 0.15 29.07 -5.10
N ILE A 95 -0.16 28.75 -3.86
CA ILE A 95 -1.22 29.40 -3.06
C ILE A 95 -0.55 30.02 -1.84
N LYS A 96 -0.69 31.33 -1.66
CA LYS A 96 -0.26 32.02 -0.44
C LYS A 96 -1.34 31.91 0.62
N LEU A 97 -1.03 31.22 1.71
CA LEU A 97 -1.94 31.03 2.83
C LEU A 97 -2.08 32.32 3.65
N ALA A 98 -3.26 32.54 4.22
CA ALA A 98 -3.55 33.64 5.14
C ALA A 98 -2.99 33.38 6.54
N SER A 99 -2.92 32.11 6.94
CA SER A 99 -2.30 31.66 8.19
C SER A 99 -1.36 30.50 7.87
N PRO A 100 -0.19 30.41 8.52
CA PRO A 100 0.69 29.25 8.40
C PRO A 100 -0.01 27.95 8.82
N VAL A 101 0.36 26.83 8.20
CA VAL A 101 -0.25 25.51 8.38
C VAL A 101 0.85 24.46 8.52
N SER A 102 0.73 23.53 9.46
CA SER A 102 1.72 22.46 9.64
C SER A 102 1.56 21.40 8.55
N HIS A 103 2.68 20.90 8.01
CA HIS A 103 2.63 19.80 7.05
C HIS A 103 2.36 18.45 7.77
N VAL A 104 1.28 17.76 7.39
CA VAL A 104 0.76 16.55 8.07
C VAL A 104 1.80 15.43 8.29
N TRP A 105 2.72 15.22 7.33
CA TRP A 105 3.76 14.20 7.47
C TRP A 105 4.66 14.41 8.69
N TYR A 106 5.07 15.65 9.02
CA TYR A 106 6.00 15.89 10.13
C TYR A 106 5.31 15.93 11.50
N PHE A 107 3.98 16.04 11.50
CA PHE A 107 3.18 16.02 12.71
C PHE A 107 2.63 14.61 13.02
N LYS A 108 2.02 13.91 12.05
CA LYS A 108 1.41 12.58 12.22
C LYS A 108 2.30 11.39 11.83
N ALA A 109 3.55 11.60 11.41
CA ALA A 109 4.49 10.49 11.33
C ALA A 109 4.70 9.85 12.71
N ILE A 110 5.02 8.55 12.71
CA ILE A 110 5.36 7.81 13.93
C ILE A 110 6.80 7.33 13.75
N PRO A 111 7.78 7.86 14.52
CA PRO A 111 7.65 8.96 15.46
C PRO A 111 7.46 10.33 14.76
N SER A 112 6.90 11.31 15.47
CA SER A 112 6.61 12.65 14.92
C SER A 112 7.84 13.57 15.04
N PRO A 113 8.42 14.04 13.92
CA PRO A 113 9.56 14.95 13.95
C PRO A 113 9.32 16.25 14.74
N LEU A 114 8.14 16.86 14.59
CA LEU A 114 7.78 18.08 15.31
C LEU A 114 7.71 17.86 16.83
N SER A 115 7.06 16.75 17.23
CA SER A 115 6.96 16.35 18.64
C SER A 115 8.33 16.10 19.27
N LEU A 116 9.23 15.42 18.55
CA LEU A 116 10.57 15.14 19.05
C LEU A 116 11.43 16.41 19.14
N LEU A 117 11.37 17.32 18.16
CA LEU A 117 12.15 18.55 18.19
C LEU A 117 11.75 19.46 19.36
N LEU A 118 10.44 19.68 19.53
CA LEU A 118 9.89 20.56 20.56
C LEU A 118 9.77 19.91 21.94
N ASP A 119 10.00 18.60 22.05
CA ASP A 119 9.76 17.78 23.25
C ASP A 119 8.32 17.81 23.79
N ILE A 120 7.35 18.01 22.90
CA ILE A 120 5.92 18.06 23.22
C ILE A 120 5.28 16.73 22.85
N SER A 121 4.34 16.21 23.66
CA SER A 121 3.64 14.98 23.33
C SER A 121 2.81 15.13 22.03
N PRO A 122 2.69 14.08 21.18
CA PRO A 122 1.92 14.19 19.94
C PRO A 122 0.45 14.55 20.13
N ARG A 123 -0.15 14.19 21.28
CA ARG A 123 -1.53 14.55 21.65
C ARG A 123 -1.65 16.04 21.95
N ASN A 124 -0.70 16.58 22.71
CA ASN A 124 -0.64 17.99 23.06
C ASN A 124 -0.40 18.86 21.82
N LEU A 125 0.50 18.43 20.93
CA LEU A 125 0.76 19.10 19.67
C LEU A 125 -0.47 19.10 18.75
N GLU A 126 -1.29 18.04 18.80
CA GLU A 126 -2.57 17.98 18.09
C GLU A 126 -3.56 19.02 18.61
N LYS A 127 -3.70 19.16 19.93
CA LYS A 127 -4.62 20.16 20.51
C LYS A 127 -4.27 21.58 20.03
N ILE A 128 -2.98 21.93 20.05
CA ILE A 128 -2.50 23.24 19.62
C ILE A 128 -2.73 23.46 18.12
N LEU A 129 -2.35 22.51 17.26
CA LEU A 129 -2.44 22.66 15.81
C LEU A 129 -3.87 22.80 15.29
N TYR A 130 -4.82 22.13 15.93
CA TYR A 130 -6.22 22.09 15.48
C TYR A 130 -7.17 22.90 16.34
N TYR A 131 -6.66 23.82 17.15
CA TYR A 131 -7.48 24.71 17.98
C TYR A 131 -8.50 23.93 18.81
N ALA A 132 -8.10 22.76 19.34
CA ALA A 132 -8.99 21.90 20.09
C ALA A 132 -9.02 22.35 21.57
N PRO A 133 -10.20 22.36 22.21
CA PRO A 133 -10.28 22.70 23.62
C PRO A 133 -9.70 21.57 24.49
N ASP A 134 -9.14 21.93 25.65
CA ASP A 134 -8.90 20.99 26.73
C ASP A 134 -10.05 21.00 27.72
N ARG A 135 -10.26 19.85 28.38
CA ARG A 135 -11.23 19.73 29.46
C ARG A 135 -10.47 19.58 30.77
N ARG A 136 -10.58 20.57 31.66
CA ARG A 136 -10.00 20.51 33.01
C ARG A 136 -11.12 20.65 34.04
N ARG A 137 -11.00 19.88 35.12
CA ARG A 137 -11.86 20.01 36.28
C ARG A 137 -11.06 20.78 37.33
N GLU A 138 -11.47 22.01 37.59
CA GLU A 138 -10.78 22.90 38.54
C GLU A 138 -11.63 23.12 39.77
N GLN A 139 -10.96 23.33 40.90
CA GLN A 139 -11.59 23.62 42.18
C GLN A 139 -11.99 25.11 42.24
N LEU A 140 -13.11 25.40 42.90
CA LEU A 140 -13.63 26.76 43.08
C LEU A 140 -13.12 27.38 44.38
N PHE A 141 -12.79 28.67 44.34
CA PHE A 141 -12.35 29.47 45.48
C PHE A 141 -13.21 30.74 45.61
N GLU A 142 -13.51 31.17 46.84
CA GLU A 142 -14.18 32.42 47.17
C GLU A 142 -13.15 33.48 47.58
N VAL A 143 -13.21 34.67 46.98
CA VAL A 143 -12.32 35.79 47.30
C VAL A 143 -12.68 36.43 48.65
N ILE A 144 -11.71 36.55 49.55
CA ILE A 144 -11.92 37.08 50.92
C ILE A 144 -11.40 38.50 51.07
N GLU A 145 -10.20 38.75 50.57
CA GLU A 145 -9.51 40.04 50.71
C GLU A 145 -9.43 40.74 49.36
N LYS A 146 -9.85 42.01 49.35
CA LYS A 146 -9.84 42.88 48.18
C LYS A 146 -8.43 43.43 47.96
N ASP A 147 -7.99 43.49 46.71
CA ASP A 147 -6.88 44.35 46.30
C ASP A 147 -7.09 44.86 44.86
N ASN A 148 -6.09 45.51 44.25
CA ASN A 148 -6.07 46.20 42.93
C ASN A 148 -6.50 45.38 41.67
N THR A 149 -7.20 44.26 41.85
CA THR A 149 -7.86 43.45 40.81
C THR A 149 -9.32 43.85 40.63
N ASP A 150 -9.92 43.56 39.48
CA ASP A 150 -11.35 43.80 39.19
C ASP A 150 -12.33 42.87 39.96
N LEU A 151 -11.83 42.10 40.95
CA LEU A 151 -12.59 41.09 41.69
C LEU A 151 -13.12 41.62 43.03
N GLU A 152 -14.37 41.31 43.37
CA GLU A 152 -15.04 41.69 44.61
C GLU A 152 -15.01 40.57 45.68
N LYS A 153 -15.20 40.96 46.95
CA LYS A 153 -15.30 40.02 48.06
C LYS A 153 -16.58 39.19 47.95
N GLY A 154 -16.43 37.88 47.83
CA GLY A 154 -17.52 36.93 47.57
C GLY A 154 -17.57 36.42 46.13
N ASP A 155 -16.68 36.87 45.24
CA ASP A 155 -16.58 36.34 43.88
C ASP A 155 -16.00 34.92 43.90
N ILE A 156 -16.47 34.10 42.96
CA ILE A 156 -15.97 32.73 42.74
C ILE A 156 -14.93 32.78 41.62
N ILE A 157 -13.73 32.31 41.93
CA ILE A 157 -12.63 32.16 40.98
C ILE A 157 -12.18 30.71 40.88
N LEU A 158 -11.47 30.40 39.80
CA LEU A 158 -10.87 29.10 39.58
C LEU A 158 -9.54 28.94 40.33
N GLU A 159 -9.17 27.70 40.63
CA GLU A 159 -7.87 27.37 41.26
C GLU A 159 -6.68 27.93 40.47
N ALA A 160 -6.72 27.88 39.13
CA ALA A 160 -5.67 28.43 38.30
C ALA A 160 -5.54 29.96 38.44
N GLU A 161 -6.67 30.65 38.53
CA GLU A 161 -6.73 32.11 38.73
C GLU A 161 -6.18 32.48 40.11
N TYR A 162 -6.65 31.80 41.16
CA TYR A 162 -6.15 32.00 42.54
C TYR A 162 -4.63 31.85 42.62
N ARG A 163 -4.09 30.79 42.02
CA ARG A 163 -2.63 30.53 41.99
C ARG A 163 -1.87 31.64 41.28
N ILE A 164 -2.41 32.22 40.20
CA ILE A 164 -1.77 33.31 39.45
C ILE A 164 -1.85 34.61 40.26
N HIS A 165 -3.03 34.99 40.73
CA HIS A 165 -3.22 36.20 41.54
C HIS A 165 -2.37 36.19 42.81
N LYS A 166 -2.34 35.09 43.56
CA LYS A 166 -1.52 34.93 44.77
C LYS A 166 -0.01 35.04 44.51
N LYS A 167 0.46 34.67 43.31
CA LYS A 167 1.89 34.74 42.96
C LYS A 167 2.33 36.19 42.72
N TYR A 168 1.53 36.97 42.01
CA TYR A 168 1.88 38.36 41.66
C TYR A 168 1.43 39.36 42.74
N ASN A 169 0.44 39.00 43.53
CA ASN A 169 -0.02 39.79 44.67
C ASN A 169 -0.03 38.94 45.95
N GLY A 170 0.91 39.21 46.85
CA GLY A 170 1.06 38.50 48.11
C GLY A 170 -0.09 38.73 49.10
N ASN A 171 -0.87 39.79 48.92
CA ASN A 171 -2.03 40.13 49.76
C ASN A 171 -3.34 39.52 49.26
N PHE A 172 -3.34 38.86 48.10
CA PHE A 172 -4.55 38.25 47.56
C PHE A 172 -4.86 36.92 48.26
N ASN A 173 -6.01 36.83 48.92
CA ASN A 173 -6.42 35.63 49.63
C ASN A 173 -7.85 35.19 49.27
N ALA A 174 -7.99 33.88 49.06
CA ALA A 174 -9.23 33.20 48.69
C ALA A 174 -9.25 31.81 49.33
N GLU A 175 -10.43 31.31 49.66
CA GLU A 175 -10.65 30.03 50.35
C GLU A 175 -11.42 29.03 49.48
N PRO A 176 -11.23 27.72 49.69
CA PRO A 176 -11.90 26.71 48.88
C PRO A 176 -13.40 26.65 49.16
N VAL A 177 -14.18 26.44 48.10
CA VAL A 177 -15.64 26.34 48.16
C VAL A 177 -16.07 24.86 48.19
N TYR A 178 -17.06 24.54 49.00
CA TYR A 178 -17.65 23.22 49.16
C TYR A 178 -19.12 23.23 48.74
N ASN A 179 -19.57 22.11 48.19
CA ASN A 179 -20.96 21.83 47.86
C ASN A 179 -21.57 20.90 48.91
N ILE A 180 -22.71 21.31 49.50
CA ILE A 180 -23.43 20.54 50.51
C ILE A 180 -24.66 19.87 49.89
N ASN A 181 -24.75 18.55 50.04
CA ASN A 181 -25.93 17.79 49.59
C ASN A 181 -27.04 17.80 50.65
N LYS A 182 -28.25 18.22 50.24
CA LYS A 182 -29.50 18.29 51.02
C LYS A 182 -29.49 19.31 52.15
N VAL A 183 -30.07 20.47 51.86
CA VAL A 183 -30.27 21.52 52.84
C VAL A 183 -31.60 21.29 53.56
N LYS A 184 -31.58 20.56 54.68
CA LYS A 184 -32.68 20.55 55.68
C LYS A 184 -32.56 21.72 56.68
N ILE A 185 -31.54 22.57 56.52
CA ILE A 185 -31.09 23.57 57.51
C ILE A 185 -31.41 25.01 57.08
N PHE A 186 -31.57 25.27 55.78
CA PHE A 186 -31.97 26.57 55.22
C PHE A 186 -33.49 26.63 55.22
N SER A 187 -34.04 27.63 55.91
CA SER A 187 -35.46 27.76 56.22
C SER A 187 -36.31 28.19 55.03
N HIS A 188 -35.71 28.74 53.97
CA HIS A 188 -36.40 29.37 52.85
C HIS A 188 -36.35 28.55 51.56
N LYS A 189 -37.39 28.67 50.73
CA LYS A 189 -37.49 28.08 49.40
C LYS A 189 -37.22 29.11 48.31
N ILE A 190 -36.97 28.63 47.10
CA ILE A 190 -36.87 29.48 45.90
C ILE A 190 -38.21 30.21 45.73
N GLY A 191 -38.18 31.54 45.63
CA GLY A 191 -39.36 32.39 45.53
C GLY A 191 -39.76 33.10 46.82
N ASP A 192 -39.21 32.70 47.98
CA ASP A 192 -39.48 33.37 49.26
C ASP A 192 -38.93 34.80 49.25
N VAL A 193 -39.69 35.72 49.84
CA VAL A 193 -39.31 37.11 50.05
C VAL A 193 -38.74 37.25 51.45
N ILE A 194 -37.51 37.74 51.55
CA ILE A 194 -36.78 37.96 52.80
C ILE A 194 -36.57 39.46 53.02
N SER A 195 -36.63 39.92 54.27
CA SER A 195 -36.30 41.31 54.61
C SER A 195 -34.79 41.58 54.53
N GLU A 196 -34.39 42.85 54.57
CA GLU A 196 -32.97 43.22 54.58
C GLU A 196 -32.24 42.71 55.83
N GLU A 197 -32.93 42.69 56.99
CA GLU A 197 -32.38 42.13 58.23
C GLU A 197 -32.22 40.61 58.14
N GLU A 198 -33.23 39.91 57.62
CA GLU A 198 -33.17 38.45 57.40
C GLU A 198 -32.08 38.07 56.39
N ASP A 199 -31.91 38.86 55.32
CA ASP A 199 -30.83 38.65 54.35
C ASP A 199 -29.44 38.88 54.96
N GLN A 200 -29.27 39.92 55.78
CA GLN A 200 -28.00 40.15 56.48
C GLN A 200 -27.66 38.97 57.42
N ASP A 201 -28.66 38.40 58.09
CA ASP A 201 -28.46 37.24 58.95
C ASP A 201 -28.21 35.95 58.16
N LEU A 202 -28.91 35.72 57.06
CA LEU A 202 -28.65 34.61 56.15
C LEU A 202 -27.27 34.72 55.50
N GLN A 203 -26.82 35.92 55.14
CA GLN A 203 -25.46 36.15 54.63
C GLN A 203 -24.39 35.94 55.70
N LYS A 204 -24.64 36.30 56.98
CA LYS A 204 -23.73 36.00 58.09
C LYS A 204 -23.58 34.49 58.32
N ILE A 205 -24.67 33.73 58.17
CA ILE A 205 -24.72 32.30 58.48
C ILE A 205 -24.22 31.43 57.32
N PHE A 206 -24.71 31.69 56.09
CA PHE A 206 -24.45 30.82 54.94
C PHE A 206 -23.47 31.43 53.92
N GLY A 207 -23.18 32.73 54.01
CA GLY A 207 -22.35 33.46 53.04
C GLY A 207 -23.12 33.86 51.78
N LYS A 208 -22.60 34.87 51.05
CA LYS A 208 -23.22 35.43 49.84
C LYS A 208 -23.40 34.43 48.69
N ILE A 209 -22.59 33.38 48.65
CA ILE A 209 -22.52 32.43 47.52
C ILE A 209 -23.59 31.32 47.63
N PHE A 210 -24.13 31.09 48.82
CA PHE A 210 -25.03 29.97 49.10
C PHE A 210 -26.36 30.08 48.35
N TYR A 211 -26.88 31.30 48.18
CA TYR A 211 -28.10 31.61 47.44
C TYR A 211 -27.96 32.92 46.65
N GLN A 212 -28.65 33.02 45.52
CA GLN A 212 -28.79 34.25 44.73
C GLN A 212 -30.14 34.92 45.05
N LYS A 213 -30.13 36.25 45.03
CA LYS A 213 -31.28 37.08 45.35
C LYS A 213 -31.43 38.22 44.36
N GLU A 214 -32.66 38.65 44.14
CA GLU A 214 -33.00 39.86 43.40
C GLU A 214 -33.68 40.86 44.34
N LEU A 215 -33.34 42.14 44.21
CA LEU A 215 -33.97 43.22 44.96
C LEU A 215 -35.37 43.48 44.39
N LEU A 216 -36.41 43.42 45.23
CA LEU A 216 -37.75 43.83 44.85
C LEU A 216 -37.86 45.35 45.05
N PHE A 217 -37.86 46.09 43.95
CA PHE A 217 -38.17 47.52 43.99
C PHE A 217 -39.66 47.70 44.35
N PRO A 218 -40.03 48.60 45.28
CA PRO A 218 -41.43 48.99 45.42
C PRO A 218 -41.86 49.60 44.08
N ALA A 219 -43.01 49.15 43.57
CA ALA A 219 -43.51 49.57 42.26
C ALA A 219 -43.77 51.09 42.25
N ASN A 220 -42.77 51.86 41.80
CA ASN A 220 -43.03 53.15 41.20
C ASN A 220 -43.41 52.88 39.74
N LYS A 221 -44.63 53.28 39.40
CA LYS A 221 -45.14 53.27 38.03
C LYS A 221 -44.22 54.07 37.11
N GLU A 222 -44.25 53.63 35.86
CA GLU A 222 -43.71 54.26 34.65
C GLU A 222 -42.23 53.97 34.40
N GLU A 223 -41.95 53.07 33.46
CA GLU A 223 -41.44 53.49 32.15
C GLU A 223 -41.63 52.40 31.09
N GLU A 224 -41.80 52.88 29.87
CA GLU A 224 -42.42 52.24 28.71
C GLU A 224 -41.55 51.15 28.07
N SER A 225 -42.24 50.14 27.55
CA SER A 225 -41.74 49.09 26.68
C SER A 225 -41.56 49.59 25.25
N ASP A 226 -40.46 49.20 24.59
CA ASP A 226 -40.48 48.95 23.15
C ASP A 226 -39.64 47.71 22.77
N GLU A 227 -40.38 46.74 22.24
CA GLU A 227 -40.10 45.74 21.19
C GLU A 227 -38.98 44.68 21.31
N GLY A 228 -39.39 43.41 21.20
CA GLY A 228 -38.55 42.32 20.72
C GLY A 228 -39.01 40.91 21.08
N GLU A 229 -39.86 40.32 20.24
CA GLU A 229 -40.50 38.99 20.33
C GLU A 229 -39.56 37.78 20.53
N ALA A 230 -39.97 36.82 21.39
CA ALA A 230 -39.68 35.39 21.20
C ALA A 230 -40.63 34.47 22.02
N GLU A 231 -41.50 33.79 21.26
CA GLU A 231 -42.02 32.42 21.37
C GLU A 231 -42.59 31.84 22.68
N LYS A 232 -43.82 31.34 22.53
CA LYS A 232 -44.71 30.66 23.49
C LYS A 232 -44.28 29.22 23.75
N GLU A 233 -44.37 28.77 24.99
CA GLU A 233 -44.85 27.42 25.36
C GLU A 233 -45.74 27.53 26.61
N GLU A 234 -46.93 26.94 26.54
CA GLU A 234 -48.01 26.97 27.54
C GLU A 234 -47.81 25.93 28.65
N VAL A 235 -48.07 26.32 29.90
CA VAL A 235 -48.63 25.42 30.93
C VAL A 235 -49.63 26.23 31.75
N GLU A 236 -50.89 25.78 31.75
CA GLU A 236 -52.00 26.36 32.50
C GLU A 236 -51.96 26.06 34.01
N GLU A 237 -52.61 26.98 34.74
CA GLU A 237 -53.60 26.75 35.80
C GLU A 237 -53.27 27.21 37.24
N GLY A 238 -53.93 28.32 37.62
CA GLY A 238 -54.58 28.51 38.92
C GLY A 238 -53.80 29.29 39.99
N ILE A 239 -54.31 30.47 40.37
CA ILE A 239 -54.91 30.76 41.69
C ILE A 239 -55.10 32.28 41.91
N LYS A 240 -56.38 32.64 42.08
CA LYS A 240 -57.03 33.62 42.98
C LYS A 240 -56.45 35.04 43.16
N GLU A 241 -57.30 35.99 42.80
CA GLU A 241 -57.39 37.34 43.38
C GLU A 241 -57.37 37.29 44.92
N ILE A 242 -56.44 38.01 45.54
CA ILE A 242 -56.53 38.45 46.93
C ILE A 242 -56.31 39.96 46.94
N LYS A 243 -57.22 40.62 47.66
CA LYS A 243 -57.37 42.06 47.83
C LYS A 243 -56.14 42.70 48.46
N GLU A 244 -55.87 43.92 48.00
CA GLU A 244 -54.98 44.90 48.64
C GLU A 244 -55.58 45.33 49.99
N GLU A 245 -54.80 45.18 51.06
CA GLU A 245 -54.90 45.98 52.27
C GLU A 245 -53.50 46.50 52.64
N GLU A 246 -53.52 47.66 53.28
CA GLU A 246 -52.49 48.70 53.27
C GLU A 246 -51.21 48.38 54.09
N VAL A 247 -50.12 48.85 53.49
CA VAL A 247 -48.80 49.32 53.99
C VAL A 247 -48.62 49.47 55.51
N GLU A 248 -47.52 48.93 56.05
CA GLU A 248 -46.56 49.72 56.87
C GLU A 248 -45.20 49.02 57.07
N SER A 249 -44.15 49.85 57.18
CA SER A 249 -42.68 49.59 57.22
C SER A 249 -41.97 49.31 55.88
N LYS A 250 -41.16 50.28 55.43
CA LYS A 250 -40.27 50.20 54.26
C LYS A 250 -38.95 49.53 54.65
N GLU A 251 -38.82 48.25 54.40
CA GLU A 251 -37.54 47.53 54.38
C GLU A 251 -37.28 47.05 52.94
N ALA A 252 -36.02 47.07 52.50
CA ALA A 252 -35.65 46.51 51.20
C ALA A 252 -35.94 45.00 51.21
N GLN A 253 -36.89 44.55 50.40
CA GLN A 253 -37.25 43.15 50.31
C GLN A 253 -36.48 42.48 49.16
N TYR A 254 -35.93 41.30 49.43
CA TYR A 254 -35.21 40.50 48.43
C TYR A 254 -35.97 39.22 48.13
N ARG A 255 -36.04 38.82 46.87
CA ARG A 255 -36.57 37.51 46.47
C ARG A 255 -35.41 36.55 46.24
N ILE A 256 -35.46 35.37 46.86
CA ILE A 256 -34.47 34.31 46.61
C ILE A 256 -34.76 33.68 45.24
N THR A 257 -33.83 33.83 44.30
CA THR A 257 -33.98 33.33 42.92
C THR A 257 -33.37 31.95 42.74
N LYS A 258 -32.30 31.63 43.47
CA LYS A 258 -31.59 30.35 43.31
C LYS A 258 -30.85 29.96 44.57
N ILE A 259 -30.87 28.68 44.94
CA ILE A 259 -30.05 28.13 46.05
C ILE A 259 -28.97 27.25 45.42
N ASN A 260 -27.71 27.69 45.50
CA ASN A 260 -26.57 27.01 44.88
C ASN A 260 -25.96 25.93 45.79
N GLY A 261 -26.17 26.03 47.11
CA GLY A 261 -25.65 25.07 48.10
C GLY A 261 -24.12 25.07 48.24
N LEU A 262 -23.50 26.17 47.81
CA LEU A 262 -22.05 26.41 47.84
C LEU A 262 -21.68 27.21 49.09
N ILE A 263 -20.63 26.80 49.79
CA ILE A 263 -20.18 27.44 51.02
C ILE A 263 -18.65 27.51 51.09
N SER A 264 -18.09 28.60 51.61
CA SER A 264 -16.65 28.71 51.90
C SER A 264 -16.24 27.82 53.07
N GLU A 265 -14.95 27.49 53.12
CA GLU A 265 -14.35 26.72 54.22
C GLU A 265 -14.60 27.34 55.60
N THR A 266 -14.43 28.66 55.75
CA THR A 266 -14.69 29.35 57.02
C THR A 266 -16.14 29.25 57.47
N ASN A 267 -17.10 29.43 56.56
CA ASN A 267 -18.53 29.35 56.88
C ASN A 267 -18.99 27.91 57.12
N LEU A 268 -18.39 26.93 56.44
CA LEU A 268 -18.63 25.51 56.69
C LEU A 268 -18.20 25.10 58.10
N LYS A 269 -16.98 25.49 58.54
CA LYS A 269 -16.48 25.19 59.89
C LYS A 269 -17.36 25.80 60.98
N ARG A 270 -17.80 27.05 60.80
CA ARG A 270 -18.76 27.70 61.71
C ARG A 270 -20.07 26.93 61.83
N LEU A 271 -20.64 26.48 60.71
CA LEU A 271 -21.88 25.68 60.72
C LEU A 271 -21.72 24.30 61.37
N GLU A 272 -20.55 23.67 61.25
CA GLU A 272 -20.25 22.39 61.90
C GLU A 272 -20.08 22.54 63.43
N GLU A 273 -19.43 23.63 63.88
CA GLU A 273 -19.22 23.97 65.30
C GLU A 273 -20.51 24.37 66.02
N GLU A 274 -21.34 25.23 65.41
CA GLU A 274 -22.56 25.74 66.06
C GLU A 274 -23.71 24.72 66.12
N LYS A 275 -23.78 23.78 65.16
CA LYS A 275 -24.91 22.83 65.06
C LYS A 275 -24.57 21.37 65.35
N ASN A 276 -23.32 21.04 65.73
CA ASN A 276 -22.89 19.68 66.11
C ASN A 276 -23.29 18.58 65.08
N LEU A 277 -23.24 18.92 63.79
CA LEU A 277 -23.69 18.06 62.69
C LEU A 277 -22.53 17.83 61.71
N SER A 278 -22.18 16.58 61.44
CA SER A 278 -21.20 16.24 60.38
C SER A 278 -21.87 16.40 59.00
N LEU A 279 -21.67 17.53 58.34
CA LEU A 279 -22.21 17.78 57.01
C LEU A 279 -21.40 16.99 55.97
N ARG A 280 -22.07 16.28 55.06
CA ARG A 280 -21.41 15.66 53.91
C ARG A 280 -21.10 16.74 52.85
N ALA A 281 -20.05 17.50 53.08
CA ALA A 281 -19.52 18.50 52.16
C ALA A 281 -18.55 17.87 51.15
N LYS A 282 -18.67 18.22 49.87
CA LYS A 282 -17.70 17.83 48.82
C LYS A 282 -17.08 19.08 48.22
N LEU A 283 -15.80 19.06 47.89
CA LEU A 283 -15.14 20.16 47.18
C LEU A 283 -15.92 20.53 45.91
N ALA A 284 -16.26 21.82 45.78
CA ALA A 284 -16.93 22.34 44.61
C ALA A 284 -15.92 22.45 43.47
N THR A 285 -16.31 21.91 42.32
CA THR A 285 -15.44 21.86 41.14
C THR A 285 -16.24 22.21 39.89
N GLN A 286 -15.63 22.94 38.97
CA GLN A 286 -16.22 23.27 37.67
C GLN A 286 -15.44 22.57 36.55
N ASN A 287 -16.17 22.04 35.57
CA ASN A 287 -15.57 21.53 34.33
C ASN A 287 -15.45 22.69 33.35
N ILE A 288 -14.22 22.98 32.93
CA ILE A 288 -13.89 24.04 31.98
C ILE A 288 -13.51 23.40 30.65
N GLU A 289 -14.04 23.94 29.56
CA GLU A 289 -13.68 23.55 28.19
C GLU A 289 -13.13 24.76 27.42
N GLU A 290 -11.80 24.90 27.37
CA GLU A 290 -11.13 26.08 26.84
C GLU A 290 -10.02 25.78 25.85
N SER A 291 -9.71 26.76 24.98
CA SER A 291 -8.65 26.65 23.98
C SER A 291 -7.27 26.49 24.63
N CYS A 292 -6.47 25.54 24.12
CA CYS A 292 -5.07 25.39 24.54
C CYS A 292 -4.15 26.42 23.87
N TYR A 293 -3.34 27.11 24.65
CA TYR A 293 -2.22 27.94 24.17
C TYR A 293 -0.89 27.30 24.56
N ILE A 294 0.13 27.53 23.73
CA ILE A 294 1.51 27.12 24.02
C ILE A 294 2.35 28.32 24.41
N VAL A 295 3.12 28.18 25.49
CA VAL A 295 4.04 29.21 25.96
C VAL A 295 5.23 29.34 25.00
N ILE A 296 5.36 30.50 24.38
CA ILE A 296 6.45 30.85 23.46
C ILE A 296 7.58 31.49 24.27
N HIS A 297 7.25 32.55 25.01
CA HIS A 297 8.14 33.20 25.96
C HIS A 297 7.52 33.19 27.36
N PRO A 298 8.19 32.54 28.34
CA PRO A 298 7.65 32.44 29.68
C PRO A 298 7.79 33.70 30.54
N GLY A 299 8.60 34.71 30.15
CA GLY A 299 8.82 35.91 30.98
C GLY A 299 9.22 35.56 32.42
N SER A 300 8.58 36.21 33.39
CA SER A 300 8.68 35.96 34.85
C SER A 300 7.70 34.89 35.38
N THR A 301 6.93 34.27 34.48
CA THR A 301 5.89 33.30 34.83
C THR A 301 6.48 31.96 35.31
N PRO A 302 5.72 31.13 36.06
CA PRO A 302 6.22 29.84 36.55
C PRO A 302 6.28 28.76 35.46
N TYR A 303 5.78 29.06 34.26
CA TYR A 303 5.67 28.12 33.15
C TYR A 303 6.98 28.00 32.37
N LYS A 304 7.22 26.82 31.82
CA LYS A 304 8.34 26.59 30.90
C LYS A 304 7.90 26.76 29.45
N ARG A 305 8.88 27.06 28.61
CA ARG A 305 8.69 27.12 27.16
C ARG A 305 8.17 25.77 26.63
N GLY A 306 7.12 25.82 25.82
CA GLY A 306 6.47 24.63 25.26
C GLY A 306 5.42 23.98 26.16
N GLU A 307 5.18 24.49 27.37
CA GLU A 307 4.06 24.06 28.21
C GLU A 307 2.73 24.58 27.68
N ILE A 308 1.65 23.85 27.98
CA ILE A 308 0.29 24.17 27.55
C ILE A 308 -0.48 24.79 28.69
N ILE A 309 -1.05 25.96 28.41
CA ILE A 309 -1.92 26.71 29.31
C ILE A 309 -3.30 26.91 28.68
N LEU A 310 -4.29 27.25 29.51
CA LEU A 310 -5.65 27.58 29.07
C LEU A 310 -5.78 29.05 28.63
N GLU A 311 -6.94 29.39 28.09
CA GLU A 311 -7.23 30.72 27.56
C GLU A 311 -7.30 31.77 28.67
N ILE A 312 -7.98 31.45 29.78
CA ILE A 312 -8.01 32.28 30.99
C ILE A 312 -6.59 32.55 31.51
N GLU A 313 -5.79 31.50 31.68
CA GLU A 313 -4.41 31.62 32.17
C GLU A 313 -3.56 32.53 31.28
N LYS A 314 -3.74 32.42 29.95
CA LYS A 314 -3.04 33.26 28.97
C LYS A 314 -3.44 34.73 29.10
N LEU A 315 -4.73 35.04 29.27
CA LEU A 315 -5.21 36.41 29.45
C LEU A 315 -4.67 37.02 30.74
N LEU A 316 -4.78 36.32 31.86
CA LEU A 316 -4.29 36.80 33.16
C LEU A 316 -2.78 37.05 33.16
N LEU A 317 -1.99 36.10 32.67
CA LEU A 317 -0.53 36.25 32.61
C LEU A 317 -0.09 37.40 31.70
N SER A 318 -0.82 37.65 30.61
CA SER A 318 -0.51 38.75 29.70
C SER A 318 -0.79 40.13 30.33
N ASN A 319 -1.75 40.21 31.25
CA ASN A 319 -2.04 41.44 31.99
C ASN A 319 -0.97 41.74 33.05
N TYR A 320 -0.45 40.71 33.71
CA TYR A 320 0.59 40.86 34.75
C TYR A 320 2.00 41.04 34.18
N ASP A 321 2.34 40.32 33.11
CA ASP A 321 3.68 40.33 32.55
C ASP A 321 3.65 40.64 31.03
N PRO A 322 4.06 41.85 30.61
CA PRO A 322 4.09 42.21 29.20
C PRO A 322 5.15 41.44 28.39
N GLU A 323 6.14 40.80 29.02
CA GLU A 323 7.13 39.95 28.34
C GLU A 323 6.58 38.56 28.02
N PHE A 324 5.52 38.14 28.71
CA PHE A 324 4.89 36.84 28.51
C PHE A 324 4.21 36.77 27.14
N LYS A 325 4.50 35.70 26.38
CA LYS A 325 3.85 35.43 25.09
C LYS A 325 3.45 33.97 24.96
N ALA A 326 2.18 33.75 24.66
CA ALA A 326 1.62 32.45 24.34
C ALA A 326 0.75 32.52 23.07
N GLY A 327 0.85 31.49 22.24
CA GLY A 327 0.17 31.43 20.95
C GLY A 327 -0.57 30.11 20.72
N ILE A 328 -1.28 30.01 19.59
CA ILE A 328 -2.03 28.80 19.21
C ILE A 328 -1.85 28.49 17.72
N GLY A 329 -2.03 27.22 17.33
CA GLY A 329 -1.94 26.78 15.94
C GLY A 329 -0.51 26.63 15.43
N ALA A 330 -0.40 26.49 14.11
CA ALA A 330 0.89 26.32 13.43
C ALA A 330 1.77 27.59 13.43
N GLU A 331 1.16 28.76 13.66
CA GLU A 331 1.85 30.04 13.81
C GLU A 331 2.76 30.06 15.05
N ALA A 332 2.22 29.67 16.21
CA ALA A 332 2.98 29.54 17.44
C ALA A 332 4.09 28.49 17.34
N ILE A 333 3.81 27.35 16.70
CA ILE A 333 4.81 26.30 16.46
C ILE A 333 5.93 26.81 15.56
N LYS A 334 5.62 27.61 14.54
CA LYS A 334 6.64 28.20 13.67
C LYS A 334 7.57 29.15 14.44
N GLU A 335 7.01 29.98 15.30
CA GLU A 335 7.79 30.89 16.16
C GLU A 335 8.70 30.10 17.11
N LEU A 336 8.18 29.05 17.75
CA LEU A 336 8.99 28.16 18.58
C LEU A 336 10.15 27.54 17.80
N LEU A 337 9.90 27.06 16.57
CA LEU A 337 10.92 26.45 15.71
C LEU A 337 11.97 27.46 15.21
N LYS A 338 11.63 28.73 15.04
CA LYS A 338 12.55 29.79 14.58
C LYS A 338 13.66 30.08 15.59
N GLU A 339 13.30 30.07 16.87
CA GLU A 339 14.23 30.40 17.96
C GLU A 339 15.07 29.20 18.41
N LEU A 340 14.79 28.00 17.88
CA LEU A 340 15.57 26.80 18.21
C LEU A 340 16.96 26.88 17.58
N THR A 341 17.98 27.02 18.43
CA THR A 341 19.38 26.85 18.03
C THR A 341 19.77 25.37 18.08
N LEU A 342 19.89 24.74 16.91
CA LEU A 342 20.19 23.32 16.77
C LEU A 342 21.52 22.90 17.41
N ASP A 343 22.53 23.78 17.38
CA ASP A 343 23.84 23.49 17.98
C ASP A 343 23.80 23.39 19.50
N LYS A 344 23.10 24.33 20.18
CA LYS A 344 22.91 24.28 21.63
C LYS A 344 22.13 23.03 22.03
N LEU A 345 21.03 22.76 21.33
CA LEU A 345 20.19 21.58 21.58
C LEU A 345 20.97 20.27 21.39
N THR A 346 21.89 20.21 20.43
CA THR A 346 22.75 19.02 20.23
C THR A 346 23.68 18.80 21.41
N LEU A 347 24.26 19.87 21.98
CA LEU A 347 25.13 19.78 23.15
C LEU A 347 24.35 19.33 24.39
N GLU A 348 23.20 19.97 24.65
CA GLU A 348 22.30 19.62 25.75
C GLU A 348 21.89 18.14 25.70
N LEU A 349 21.42 17.67 24.53
CA LEU A 349 20.99 16.27 24.37
C LEU A 349 22.14 15.28 24.55
N ARG A 350 23.38 15.64 24.16
CA ARG A 350 24.56 14.79 24.37
C ARG A 350 24.95 14.72 25.85
N GLU A 351 24.80 15.81 26.59
CA GLU A 351 25.01 15.81 28.04
C GLU A 351 23.93 15.02 28.79
N GLU A 352 22.66 15.20 28.42
CA GLU A 352 21.54 14.43 28.97
C GLU A 352 21.70 12.93 28.69
N LEU A 353 22.19 12.58 27.50
CA LEU A 353 22.45 11.20 27.11
C LEU A 353 23.49 10.53 28.01
N LYS A 354 24.52 11.26 28.48
CA LYS A 354 25.53 10.72 29.40
C LYS A 354 24.96 10.46 30.81
N LYS A 355 23.97 11.24 31.23
CA LYS A 355 23.38 11.18 32.59
C LYS A 355 22.24 10.18 32.72
N THR A 356 21.56 9.82 31.63
CA THR A 356 20.31 9.06 31.66
C THR A 356 20.45 7.61 31.19
N THR A 357 19.86 6.68 31.95
CA THR A 357 19.76 5.26 31.60
C THR A 357 18.30 4.84 31.32
N GLY A 358 18.11 3.76 30.55
CA GLY A 358 16.81 3.14 30.31
C GLY A 358 15.99 3.72 29.15
N GLN A 359 14.67 3.89 29.35
CA GLN A 359 13.73 4.29 28.29
C GLN A 359 13.92 5.75 27.82
N LYS A 360 14.33 6.65 28.73
CA LYS A 360 14.62 8.07 28.42
C LYS A 360 15.77 8.20 27.42
N THR A 361 16.80 7.36 27.56
CA THR A 361 17.95 7.29 26.63
C THR A 361 17.49 7.03 25.19
N LYS A 362 16.54 6.11 24.97
CA LYS A 362 16.00 5.82 23.62
C LYS A 362 15.28 7.03 23.00
N LYS A 363 14.58 7.83 23.81
CA LYS A 363 13.89 9.05 23.37
C LYS A 363 14.91 10.13 22.97
N ILE A 364 15.94 10.33 23.79
CA ILE A 364 17.02 11.31 23.55
C ILE A 364 17.79 10.93 22.27
N ILE A 365 18.12 9.65 22.06
CA ILE A 365 18.78 9.18 20.83
C ILE A 365 17.95 9.53 19.59
N LYS A 366 16.65 9.23 19.59
CA LYS A 366 15.76 9.55 18.47
C LYS A 366 15.66 11.07 18.23
N ARG A 367 15.63 11.86 19.30
CA ARG A 367 15.62 13.33 19.22
C ARG A 367 16.92 13.86 18.62
N LEU A 368 18.07 13.39 19.13
CA LEU A 368 19.40 13.75 18.64
C LEU A 368 19.58 13.39 17.17
N GLN A 369 19.10 12.22 16.72
CA GLN A 369 19.14 11.81 15.31
C GLN A 369 18.44 12.82 14.38
N ILE A 370 17.28 13.35 14.78
CA ILE A 370 16.55 14.34 14.00
C ILE A 370 17.30 15.67 13.98
N VAL A 371 17.77 16.14 15.15
CA VAL A 371 18.53 17.39 15.25
C VAL A 371 19.81 17.34 14.40
N GLU A 372 20.55 16.23 14.47
CA GLU A 372 21.74 16.03 13.63
C GLU A 372 21.41 15.95 12.14
N ALA A 373 20.27 15.36 11.76
CA ALA A 373 19.83 15.33 10.37
C ALA A 373 19.54 16.73 9.82
N PHE A 374 18.90 17.61 10.61
CA PHE A 374 18.71 19.01 10.24
C PHE A 374 20.04 19.76 10.12
N ARG A 375 20.96 19.54 11.07
CA ARG A 375 22.29 20.16 11.06
C ARG A 375 23.10 19.78 9.82
N LYS A 376 23.13 18.49 9.46
CA LYS A 376 23.87 17.99 8.29
C LYS A 376 23.23 18.41 6.95
N SER A 377 21.91 18.53 6.91
CA SER A 377 21.18 18.86 5.67
C SER A 377 21.11 20.36 5.36
N ASN A 378 21.51 21.22 6.30
CA ASN A 378 21.36 22.69 6.25
C ASN A 378 19.91 23.13 5.97
N CYS A 379 18.94 22.29 6.36
CA CYS A 379 17.53 22.61 6.29
C CYS A 379 17.10 23.25 7.61
N LYS A 380 16.19 24.22 7.57
CA LYS A 380 15.64 24.83 8.79
C LYS A 380 14.39 24.08 9.25
N PRO A 381 14.21 23.81 10.56
CA PRO A 381 13.02 23.14 11.09
C PRO A 381 11.70 23.86 10.78
N GLU A 382 11.74 25.21 10.72
CA GLU A 382 10.57 26.05 10.42
C GLU A 382 9.92 25.75 9.06
N TRP A 383 10.66 25.14 8.11
CA TRP A 383 10.12 24.78 6.79
C TRP A 383 9.13 23.61 6.82
N MET A 384 8.96 22.95 7.97
CA MET A 384 7.86 21.99 8.20
C MET A 384 6.49 22.69 8.32
N VAL A 385 6.48 24.00 8.58
CA VAL A 385 5.27 24.84 8.57
C VAL A 385 5.19 25.57 7.23
N LEU A 386 4.09 25.36 6.53
CA LEU A 386 3.81 25.88 5.20
C LEU A 386 3.12 27.24 5.29
N GLU A 387 3.69 28.24 4.63
CA GLU A 387 3.00 29.51 4.31
C GLU A 387 2.56 29.56 2.84
N ILE A 388 3.25 28.80 2.00
CA ILE A 388 3.04 28.75 0.57
C ILE A 388 2.90 27.29 0.17
N ILE A 389 1.78 26.95 -0.46
CA ILE A 389 1.53 25.59 -0.96
C ILE A 389 1.82 25.55 -2.46
N PRO A 390 2.68 24.64 -2.95
CA PRO A 390 2.87 24.44 -4.38
C PRO A 390 1.62 23.80 -5.01
N VAL A 391 1.24 24.31 -6.18
CA VAL A 391 0.17 23.76 -7.01
C VAL A 391 0.80 22.97 -8.15
N ILE A 392 0.48 21.67 -8.20
CA ILE A 392 0.98 20.77 -9.24
C ILE A 392 0.49 21.22 -10.64
N PRO A 393 1.30 21.04 -11.71
CA PRO A 393 0.92 21.40 -13.07
C PRO A 393 -0.43 20.78 -13.51
N PRO A 394 -1.27 21.50 -14.25
CA PRO A 394 -2.65 21.09 -14.57
C PRO A 394 -2.75 19.80 -15.38
N ASP A 395 -1.78 19.53 -16.26
CA ASP A 395 -1.80 18.31 -17.08
C ASP A 395 -1.49 17.04 -16.26
N LEU A 396 -0.95 17.21 -15.04
CA LEU A 396 -0.80 16.11 -14.06
C LEU A 396 -2.07 15.89 -13.22
N ARG A 397 -3.05 16.80 -13.32
CA ARG A 397 -4.38 16.76 -12.69
C ARG A 397 -5.49 17.15 -13.71
N PRO A 398 -5.58 16.43 -14.85
CA PRO A 398 -6.34 16.87 -16.00
C PRO A 398 -7.85 16.95 -15.72
N MET A 399 -8.51 17.77 -16.53
CA MET A 399 -9.96 17.82 -16.68
C MET A 399 -10.26 17.50 -18.14
N VAL A 400 -10.92 16.37 -18.39
CA VAL A 400 -11.15 15.84 -19.74
C VAL A 400 -12.64 15.80 -20.00
N GLN A 401 -13.04 16.26 -21.18
CA GLN A 401 -14.41 16.15 -21.64
C GLN A 401 -14.66 14.73 -22.18
N LEU A 402 -15.72 14.09 -21.70
CA LEU A 402 -16.17 12.78 -22.16
C LEU A 402 -17.15 12.95 -23.33
N GLU A 403 -17.31 11.88 -24.12
CA GLU A 403 -18.37 11.77 -25.12
C GLU A 403 -19.73 11.92 -24.42
N GLY A 404 -20.49 12.97 -24.76
CA GLY A 404 -21.72 13.37 -24.05
C GLY A 404 -21.62 14.67 -23.23
N GLY A 405 -20.50 15.39 -23.30
CA GLY A 405 -20.38 16.75 -22.73
C GLY A 405 -20.15 16.81 -21.22
N ARG A 406 -20.07 15.66 -20.54
CA ARG A 406 -19.67 15.56 -19.13
C ARG A 406 -18.17 15.75 -18.98
N PHE A 407 -17.73 16.18 -17.79
CA PHE A 407 -16.32 16.33 -17.47
C PHE A 407 -15.86 15.29 -16.45
N ALA A 408 -14.71 14.68 -16.71
CA ALA A 408 -13.97 13.90 -15.74
C ALA A 408 -12.84 14.76 -15.17
N THR A 409 -12.84 14.97 -13.86
CA THR A 409 -11.84 15.77 -13.14
C THR A 409 -10.98 14.88 -12.24
N SER A 410 -9.71 15.25 -12.06
CA SER A 410 -8.88 14.69 -10.99
C SER A 410 -9.37 15.14 -9.61
N ASP A 411 -9.48 14.21 -8.66
CA ASP A 411 -9.80 14.45 -7.24
C ASP A 411 -8.96 15.57 -6.60
N LEU A 412 -7.71 15.75 -7.04
CA LEU A 412 -6.83 16.81 -6.55
C LEU A 412 -7.42 18.20 -6.76
N ASN A 413 -8.14 18.42 -7.86
CA ASN A 413 -8.72 19.73 -8.15
C ASN A 413 -9.75 20.09 -7.06
N ASP A 414 -10.56 19.14 -6.58
CA ASP A 414 -11.52 19.39 -5.52
C ASP A 414 -10.85 19.66 -4.16
N LEU A 415 -9.74 18.98 -3.88
CA LEU A 415 -8.92 19.24 -2.68
C LEU A 415 -8.28 20.63 -2.74
N TYR A 416 -7.70 21.02 -3.87
CA TYR A 416 -7.18 22.39 -4.06
C TYR A 416 -8.27 23.46 -3.94
N ARG A 417 -9.46 23.21 -4.51
CA ARG A 417 -10.62 24.11 -4.38
C ARG A 417 -11.01 24.33 -2.93
N ARG A 418 -11.05 23.27 -2.13
CA ARG A 418 -11.34 23.37 -0.68
C ARG A 418 -10.31 24.27 0.02
N VAL A 419 -9.02 24.07 -0.24
CA VAL A 419 -7.95 24.91 0.35
C VAL A 419 -8.13 26.38 -0.06
N ILE A 420 -8.35 26.66 -1.34
CA ILE A 420 -8.50 28.04 -1.85
C ILE A 420 -9.75 28.71 -1.24
N ASN A 421 -10.88 28.00 -1.18
CA ASN A 421 -12.11 28.52 -0.60
C ASN A 421 -11.96 28.89 0.88
N ARG A 422 -11.36 28.00 1.68
CA ARG A 422 -11.09 28.24 3.11
C ARG A 422 -10.11 29.39 3.30
N ASN A 423 -9.06 29.44 2.49
CA ASN A 423 -8.06 30.50 2.55
C ASN A 423 -8.66 31.87 2.20
N ASN A 424 -9.47 31.96 1.14
CA ASN A 424 -10.11 33.21 0.74
C ASN A 424 -11.17 33.67 1.73
N ARG A 425 -11.92 32.72 2.32
CA ARG A 425 -12.86 33.02 3.41
C ARG A 425 -12.13 33.56 4.64
N LEU A 426 -11.02 32.95 5.04
CA LEU A 426 -10.20 33.42 6.16
C LEU A 426 -9.65 34.83 5.91
N LYS A 427 -9.16 35.15 4.71
CA LYS A 427 -8.72 36.52 4.36
C LYS A 427 -9.83 37.55 4.56
N ARG A 428 -11.03 37.27 4.06
CA ARG A 428 -12.20 38.15 4.23
C ARG A 428 -12.60 38.32 5.70
N LEU A 429 -12.57 37.25 6.49
CA LEU A 429 -12.91 37.32 7.92
C LEU A 429 -11.91 38.16 8.70
N LEU A 430 -10.63 38.11 8.34
CA LEU A 430 -9.59 38.97 8.93
C LEU A 430 -9.78 40.44 8.54
N GLU A 431 -10.13 40.72 7.28
CA GLU A 431 -10.43 42.08 6.80
C GLU A 431 -11.65 42.69 7.49
N LEU A 432 -12.66 41.88 7.81
CA LEU A 432 -13.89 42.30 8.49
C LEU A 432 -13.75 42.41 10.02
N GLY A 433 -12.60 42.02 10.60
CA GLY A 433 -12.42 42.04 12.06
C GLY A 433 -13.34 41.06 12.80
N ALA A 434 -13.61 39.88 12.23
CA ALA A 434 -14.52 38.90 12.84
C ALA A 434 -14.02 38.41 14.22
N PRO A 435 -14.92 37.98 15.13
CA PRO A 435 -14.54 37.43 16.43
C PRO A 435 -13.53 36.28 16.37
N GLU A 436 -12.65 36.18 17.37
CA GLU A 436 -11.55 35.20 17.39
C GLU A 436 -12.04 33.74 17.27
N ILE A 437 -13.19 33.40 17.83
CA ILE A 437 -13.77 32.04 17.77
C ILE A 437 -14.00 31.61 16.31
N ILE A 438 -14.50 32.52 15.48
CA ILE A 438 -14.77 32.27 14.06
C ILE A 438 -13.45 32.13 13.30
N ILE A 439 -12.47 32.99 13.60
CA ILE A 439 -11.13 32.93 12.99
C ILE A 439 -10.42 31.62 13.35
N LYS A 440 -10.44 31.21 14.62
CA LYS A 440 -9.85 29.94 15.10
C LYS A 440 -10.47 28.74 14.39
N ASN A 441 -11.81 28.72 14.26
CA ASN A 441 -12.49 27.66 13.53
C ASN A 441 -12.09 27.62 12.04
N GLU A 442 -12.04 28.77 11.36
CA GLU A 442 -11.65 28.80 9.95
C GLU A 442 -10.16 28.46 9.74
N LYS A 443 -9.26 28.85 10.66
CA LYS A 443 -7.85 28.40 10.68
C LYS A 443 -7.76 26.88 10.85
N ARG A 444 -8.56 26.27 11.75
CA ARG A 444 -8.67 24.81 11.90
C ARG A 444 -9.14 24.15 10.60
N MET A 445 -10.19 24.66 9.97
CA MET A 445 -10.71 24.10 8.71
C MET A 445 -9.71 24.24 7.56
N LEU A 446 -8.91 25.31 7.54
CA LEU A 446 -7.83 25.49 6.58
C LEU A 446 -6.72 24.44 6.78
N GLN A 447 -6.31 24.18 8.03
CA GLN A 447 -5.35 23.12 8.35
C GLN A 447 -5.85 21.76 7.85
N GLU A 448 -7.10 21.40 8.14
CA GLU A 448 -7.71 20.14 7.69
C GLU A 448 -7.82 20.03 6.16
N ALA A 449 -8.10 21.13 5.46
CA ALA A 449 -8.14 21.15 4.00
C ALA A 449 -6.76 20.87 3.39
N VAL A 450 -5.70 21.41 3.99
CA VAL A 450 -4.31 21.17 3.55
C VAL A 450 -3.87 19.76 3.89
N ASP A 451 -4.25 19.23 5.06
CA ASP A 451 -3.98 17.85 5.43
C ASP A 451 -4.62 16.89 4.44
N ALA A 452 -5.89 17.12 4.05
CA ALA A 452 -6.59 16.31 3.06
C ALA A 452 -5.94 16.39 1.67
N LEU A 453 -5.42 17.56 1.27
CA LEU A 453 -4.69 17.71 0.01
C LEU A 453 -3.40 16.87 -0.01
N ILE A 454 -2.66 16.87 1.10
CA ILE A 454 -1.36 16.20 1.20
C ILE A 454 -1.53 14.69 1.46
N ASP A 455 -2.29 14.29 2.47
CA ASP A 455 -2.49 12.89 2.90
C ASP A 455 -3.91 12.70 3.50
N ASN A 456 -4.89 12.44 2.62
CA ASN A 456 -6.31 12.34 3.00
C ASN A 456 -6.58 11.09 3.85
N GLY A 457 -7.29 11.24 4.96
CA GLY A 457 -7.59 10.15 5.88
C GLY A 457 -6.46 9.83 6.87
N ARG A 458 -5.33 10.56 6.82
CA ARG A 458 -4.26 10.41 7.83
C ARG A 458 -4.71 10.86 9.23
N ARG A 459 -5.61 11.84 9.30
CA ARG A 459 -6.25 12.33 10.52
C ARG A 459 -7.76 12.40 10.32
N GLY A 460 -8.50 11.88 11.29
CA GLY A 460 -9.96 11.94 11.31
C GLY A 460 -10.59 11.16 10.15
N ARG A 461 -11.82 11.56 9.80
CA ARG A 461 -12.54 10.96 8.67
C ARG A 461 -11.99 11.52 7.36
N ALA A 462 -11.75 10.63 6.40
CA ALA A 462 -11.31 11.04 5.07
C ALA A 462 -12.36 11.93 4.40
N VAL A 463 -11.89 12.91 3.64
CA VAL A 463 -12.76 13.73 2.80
C VAL A 463 -13.31 12.86 1.69
N LEU A 464 -14.63 12.71 1.68
CA LEU A 464 -15.36 11.93 0.68
C LEU A 464 -15.75 12.81 -0.51
N GLY A 465 -15.66 12.22 -1.70
CA GLY A 465 -16.21 12.76 -2.94
C GLY A 465 -17.60 12.23 -3.23
N THR A 466 -18.05 12.42 -4.47
CA THR A 466 -19.31 11.85 -4.97
C THR A 466 -19.27 10.32 -4.87
N GLY A 467 -20.31 9.71 -4.30
CA GLY A 467 -20.40 8.25 -4.12
C GLY A 467 -19.65 7.71 -2.89
N ASN A 468 -19.46 8.52 -1.84
CA ASN A 468 -18.82 8.13 -0.57
C ASN A 468 -17.40 7.54 -0.70
N ARG A 469 -16.74 7.76 -1.83
CA ARG A 469 -15.34 7.35 -2.03
C ARG A 469 -14.40 8.42 -1.44
N PRO A 470 -13.34 8.05 -0.71
CA PRO A 470 -12.32 9.01 -0.31
C PRO A 470 -11.62 9.61 -1.55
N LEU A 471 -11.44 10.93 -1.53
CA LEU A 471 -10.69 11.63 -2.57
C LEU A 471 -9.20 11.26 -2.47
N LYS A 472 -8.56 11.04 -3.62
CA LYS A 472 -7.12 10.73 -3.66
C LYS A 472 -6.27 11.97 -3.40
N SER A 473 -5.42 11.91 -2.38
CA SER A 473 -4.46 12.96 -2.03
C SER A 473 -3.16 12.87 -2.84
N LEU A 474 -2.27 13.85 -2.68
CA LEU A 474 -0.93 13.82 -3.27
C LEU A 474 -0.12 12.59 -2.81
N SER A 475 -0.24 12.20 -1.55
CA SER A 475 0.42 11.02 -0.99
C SER A 475 -0.09 9.73 -1.61
N ASP A 476 -1.41 9.61 -1.84
CA ASP A 476 -2.03 8.42 -2.44
C ASP A 476 -1.61 8.21 -3.89
N MET A 477 -1.29 9.29 -4.60
CA MET A 477 -0.72 9.20 -5.95
C MET A 477 0.68 8.60 -5.95
N LEU A 478 1.41 8.68 -4.84
CA LEU A 478 2.77 8.14 -4.72
C LEU A 478 2.77 6.72 -4.15
N LYS A 479 1.91 6.45 -3.15
CA LYS A 479 1.89 5.21 -2.37
C LYS A 479 1.01 4.12 -3.01
N GLY A 480 1.24 2.88 -2.57
CA GLY A 480 0.40 1.73 -2.91
C GLY A 480 0.69 1.07 -4.28
N LYS A 481 -0.05 0.01 -4.61
CA LYS A 481 0.11 -0.76 -5.87
C LYS A 481 -0.18 0.10 -7.11
N LYS A 482 -1.18 0.98 -7.02
CA LYS A 482 -1.55 1.94 -8.09
C LYS A 482 -0.82 3.29 -7.97
N GLY A 483 0.15 3.40 -7.07
CA GLY A 483 0.97 4.60 -6.90
C GLY A 483 2.00 4.73 -8.02
N ARG A 484 2.45 5.96 -8.27
CA ARG A 484 3.39 6.30 -9.35
C ARG A 484 4.67 5.45 -9.33
N PHE A 485 5.25 5.17 -8.16
CA PHE A 485 6.48 4.39 -8.06
C PHE A 485 6.29 2.95 -8.56
N ARG A 486 5.27 2.24 -8.07
CA ARG A 486 5.07 0.83 -8.42
C ARG A 486 4.46 0.64 -9.81
N GLN A 487 3.47 1.46 -10.17
CA GLN A 487 2.72 1.27 -11.41
C GLN A 487 3.39 1.90 -12.63
N ASN A 488 4.14 2.99 -12.46
CA ASN A 488 4.65 3.78 -13.59
C ASN A 488 6.16 3.88 -13.64
N LEU A 489 6.90 3.63 -12.55
CA LEU A 489 8.36 3.69 -12.56
C LEU A 489 8.99 2.30 -12.59
N LEU A 490 8.55 1.38 -11.73
CA LEU A 490 9.06 0.00 -11.68
C LEU A 490 8.54 -0.88 -12.84
N GLY A 491 7.34 -0.61 -13.32
CA GLY A 491 6.77 -1.25 -14.50
C GLY A 491 6.14 -0.21 -15.40
N LYS A 492 6.26 -0.38 -16.72
CA LYS A 492 5.59 0.45 -17.71
C LYS A 492 5.04 -0.43 -18.82
N ARG A 493 4.02 0.07 -19.50
CA ARG A 493 3.67 -0.46 -20.81
C ARG A 493 4.76 -0.01 -21.79
N VAL A 494 5.19 -0.94 -22.63
CA VAL A 494 6.26 -0.72 -23.59
C VAL A 494 5.71 -0.83 -25.00
N ASP A 495 6.18 0.03 -25.89
CA ASP A 495 5.93 -0.09 -27.32
C ASP A 495 6.69 -1.30 -27.88
N TYR A 496 6.42 -1.67 -29.14
CA TYR A 496 7.07 -2.82 -29.80
C TYR A 496 6.92 -4.14 -29.03
N SER A 497 5.72 -4.34 -28.49
CA SER A 497 5.36 -5.56 -27.77
C SER A 497 4.05 -6.16 -28.27
N GLY A 498 3.96 -7.48 -28.17
CA GLY A 498 2.79 -8.27 -28.57
C GLY A 498 2.47 -9.34 -27.54
N ARG A 499 1.29 -9.95 -27.64
CA ARG A 499 0.91 -11.11 -26.83
C ARG A 499 0.06 -12.06 -27.66
N SER A 500 0.32 -13.35 -27.57
CA SER A 500 -0.55 -14.39 -28.12
C SER A 500 -0.44 -15.68 -27.32
N VAL A 501 -1.36 -16.60 -27.60
CA VAL A 501 -1.35 -17.98 -27.11
C VAL A 501 -0.12 -18.71 -27.65
N ILE A 502 0.46 -19.59 -26.83
CA ILE A 502 1.58 -20.42 -27.22
C ILE A 502 1.16 -21.82 -27.65
N VAL A 503 1.95 -22.41 -28.55
CA VAL A 503 1.82 -23.79 -29.02
C VAL A 503 3.19 -24.44 -29.07
N ALA A 504 3.24 -25.76 -28.93
CA ALA A 504 4.49 -26.50 -29.06
C ALA A 504 5.00 -26.44 -30.51
N GLY A 505 6.29 -26.14 -30.68
CA GLY A 505 6.98 -26.24 -31.97
C GLY A 505 8.11 -27.28 -31.95
N PRO A 506 7.82 -28.59 -32.08
CA PRO A 506 8.84 -29.65 -32.00
C PRO A 506 9.94 -29.54 -33.07
N ASN A 507 9.59 -28.98 -34.24
CA ASN A 507 10.51 -28.82 -35.38
C ASN A 507 11.47 -27.63 -35.24
N LEU A 508 11.22 -26.72 -34.28
CA LEU A 508 12.09 -25.58 -34.02
C LEU A 508 13.40 -26.05 -33.40
N LYS A 509 14.49 -25.34 -33.67
CA LYS A 509 15.75 -25.48 -32.93
C LYS A 509 15.62 -24.81 -31.56
N PHE A 510 16.51 -25.18 -30.62
CA PHE A 510 16.45 -24.68 -29.25
C PHE A 510 16.48 -23.13 -29.13
N TYR A 511 17.22 -22.44 -30.01
CA TYR A 511 17.29 -20.97 -30.06
C TYR A 511 16.19 -20.29 -30.90
N GLN A 512 15.26 -21.04 -31.47
CA GLN A 512 14.23 -20.50 -32.36
C GLN A 512 12.86 -20.42 -31.68
N CYS A 513 12.05 -19.46 -32.11
CA CYS A 513 10.63 -19.42 -31.79
C CYS A 513 9.81 -19.13 -33.07
N GLY A 514 8.61 -19.68 -33.19
CA GLY A 514 7.70 -19.34 -34.28
C GLY A 514 6.92 -18.07 -33.95
N LEU A 515 7.08 -17.03 -34.76
CA LEU A 515 6.36 -15.77 -34.61
C LEU A 515 5.30 -15.62 -35.73
N PRO A 516 4.02 -15.38 -35.39
CA PRO A 516 2.97 -15.16 -36.38
C PRO A 516 3.30 -14.00 -37.32
N LYS A 517 3.14 -14.22 -38.64
CA LYS A 517 3.40 -13.19 -39.67
C LYS A 517 2.71 -11.85 -39.40
N LYS A 518 1.43 -11.87 -39.02
CA LYS A 518 0.66 -10.65 -38.70
C LYS A 518 1.21 -9.90 -37.49
N MET A 519 1.63 -10.64 -36.46
CA MET A 519 2.22 -10.04 -35.26
C MET A 519 3.59 -9.44 -35.60
N ALA A 520 4.44 -10.19 -36.31
CA ALA A 520 5.75 -9.73 -36.74
C ALA A 520 5.65 -8.44 -37.59
N LEU A 521 4.66 -8.36 -38.48
CA LEU A 521 4.46 -7.18 -39.32
C LEU A 521 4.22 -5.90 -38.52
N GLU A 522 3.40 -5.95 -37.47
CA GLU A 522 3.15 -4.79 -36.61
C GLU A 522 4.35 -4.48 -35.70
N LEU A 523 5.02 -5.49 -35.17
CA LEU A 523 6.22 -5.32 -34.33
C LEU A 523 7.39 -4.69 -35.10
N PHE A 524 7.63 -5.11 -36.34
CA PHE A 524 8.74 -4.62 -37.17
C PHE A 524 8.33 -3.56 -38.20
N LYS A 525 7.13 -3.00 -38.07
CA LYS A 525 6.53 -2.05 -39.04
C LYS A 525 7.46 -0.91 -39.46
N PRO A 526 8.20 -0.23 -38.56
CA PRO A 526 9.11 0.84 -38.98
C PRO A 526 10.29 0.35 -39.82
N TYR A 527 10.84 -0.83 -39.52
CA TYR A 527 11.94 -1.42 -40.27
C TYR A 527 11.49 -1.81 -41.67
N VAL A 528 10.33 -2.44 -41.79
CA VAL A 528 9.72 -2.78 -43.09
C VAL A 528 9.48 -1.53 -43.93
N MET A 529 8.94 -0.46 -43.34
CA MET A 529 8.73 0.80 -44.05
C MET A 529 10.03 1.44 -44.55
N ARG A 530 11.12 1.31 -43.78
CA ARG A 530 12.44 1.82 -44.17
C ARG A 530 13.01 1.01 -45.34
N GLU A 531 12.97 -0.31 -45.27
CA GLU A 531 13.48 -1.20 -46.33
C GLU A 531 12.69 -1.07 -47.64
N LEU A 532 11.37 -0.89 -47.57
CA LEU A 532 10.55 -0.63 -48.76
C LEU A 532 10.96 0.63 -49.53
N VAL A 533 11.39 1.67 -48.79
CA VAL A 533 11.89 2.91 -49.40
C VAL A 533 13.32 2.73 -49.90
N ALA A 534 14.17 2.02 -49.14
CA ALA A 534 15.55 1.75 -49.53
C ALA A 534 15.67 0.88 -50.80
N LYS A 535 14.73 -0.04 -51.01
CA LYS A 535 14.64 -0.89 -52.22
C LYS A 535 13.84 -0.25 -53.36
N ASP A 536 13.49 1.04 -53.27
CA ASP A 536 12.69 1.79 -54.25
C ASP A 536 11.30 1.20 -54.57
N LEU A 537 10.77 0.32 -53.72
CA LEU A 537 9.41 -0.24 -53.83
C LEU A 537 8.34 0.76 -53.37
N ALA A 538 8.74 1.80 -52.63
CA ALA A 538 7.88 2.87 -52.18
C ALA A 538 8.58 4.23 -52.28
N HIS A 539 7.94 5.22 -52.90
CA HIS A 539 8.53 6.56 -53.04
C HIS A 539 8.73 7.28 -51.69
N ASN A 540 7.77 7.19 -50.75
CA ASN A 540 7.79 7.89 -49.47
C ASN A 540 7.38 6.95 -48.30
N ILE A 541 7.74 7.29 -47.05
CA ILE A 541 7.27 6.56 -45.85
C ILE A 541 5.75 6.46 -45.78
N LYS A 542 5.02 7.49 -46.23
CA LYS A 542 3.55 7.49 -46.23
C LYS A 542 2.97 6.48 -47.23
N THR A 543 3.61 6.29 -48.39
CA THR A 543 3.20 5.26 -49.35
C THR A 543 3.61 3.87 -48.87
N ALA A 544 4.80 3.73 -48.28
CA ALA A 544 5.25 2.50 -47.64
C ALA A 544 4.28 2.03 -46.55
N LYS A 545 3.81 2.95 -45.69
CA LYS A 545 2.79 2.67 -44.66
C LYS A 545 1.51 2.10 -45.27
N LYS A 546 1.02 2.68 -46.37
CA LYS A 546 -0.17 2.16 -47.10
C LYS A 546 0.08 0.78 -47.71
N ILE A 547 1.29 0.52 -48.23
CA ILE A 547 1.67 -0.78 -48.79
C ILE A 547 1.67 -1.86 -47.70
N VAL A 548 2.23 -1.54 -46.53
CA VAL A 548 2.24 -2.42 -45.36
C VAL A 548 0.83 -2.69 -44.85
N GLU A 549 -0.01 -1.66 -44.71
CA GLU A 549 -1.42 -1.81 -44.28
C GLU A 549 -2.26 -2.66 -45.24
N LYS A 550 -1.93 -2.64 -46.55
CA LYS A 550 -2.57 -3.49 -47.56
C LYS A 550 -2.03 -4.92 -47.61
N GLY A 551 -0.92 -5.22 -46.93
CA GLY A 551 -0.35 -6.57 -46.88
C GLY A 551 0.11 -7.12 -48.24
N LYS A 552 0.73 -6.29 -49.09
CA LYS A 552 1.24 -6.74 -50.40
C LYS A 552 2.25 -7.90 -50.26
N PRO A 553 2.36 -8.81 -51.24
CA PRO A 553 3.27 -9.97 -51.17
C PRO A 553 4.75 -9.62 -50.92
N GLU A 554 5.23 -8.54 -51.53
CA GLU A 554 6.59 -8.01 -51.39
C GLU A 554 6.98 -7.77 -49.91
N VAL A 555 6.01 -7.35 -49.10
CA VAL A 555 6.21 -7.05 -47.67
C VAL A 555 6.67 -8.28 -46.89
N TRP A 556 6.16 -9.46 -47.25
CA TRP A 556 6.50 -10.70 -46.52
C TRP A 556 7.93 -11.16 -46.79
N SER A 557 8.45 -10.91 -48.00
CA SER A 557 9.85 -11.20 -48.32
C SER A 557 10.80 -10.33 -47.49
N ILE A 558 10.55 -9.03 -47.47
CA ILE A 558 11.33 -8.05 -46.70
C ILE A 558 11.23 -8.33 -45.19
N LEU A 559 10.04 -8.66 -44.71
CA LEU A 559 9.85 -8.99 -43.31
C LEU A 559 10.68 -10.21 -42.91
N LYS A 560 10.78 -11.23 -43.78
CA LYS A 560 11.60 -12.41 -43.51
C LYS A 560 13.07 -12.05 -43.36
N ASP A 561 13.61 -11.25 -44.28
CA ASP A 561 15.00 -10.80 -44.23
C ASP A 561 15.31 -10.02 -42.93
N ILE A 562 14.42 -9.10 -42.53
CA ILE A 562 14.59 -8.29 -41.30
C ILE A 562 14.55 -9.16 -40.04
N VAL A 563 13.66 -10.14 -40.01
CA VAL A 563 13.37 -10.94 -38.81
C VAL A 563 14.48 -11.95 -38.53
N GLU A 564 15.20 -12.41 -39.55
CA GLU A 564 16.29 -13.40 -39.42
C GLU A 564 17.48 -12.87 -38.59
N ASP A 565 17.79 -11.58 -38.72
CA ASP A 565 18.90 -10.92 -38.02
C ASP A 565 18.52 -10.29 -36.66
N HIS A 566 17.23 -10.32 -36.28
CA HIS A 566 16.75 -9.64 -35.07
C HIS A 566 16.17 -10.61 -34.03
N PRO A 567 16.86 -10.82 -32.87
CA PRO A 567 16.31 -11.63 -31.80
C PRO A 567 15.10 -10.96 -31.17
N VAL A 568 14.15 -11.76 -30.68
CA VAL A 568 12.98 -11.31 -29.91
C VAL A 568 13.00 -11.90 -28.52
N LEU A 569 12.45 -11.17 -27.54
CA LEU A 569 12.33 -11.64 -26.17
C LEU A 569 10.93 -12.21 -25.94
N LEU A 570 10.85 -13.44 -25.43
CA LEU A 570 9.61 -14.04 -24.98
C LEU A 570 9.53 -13.98 -23.45
N ASN A 571 8.36 -13.62 -22.93
CA ASN A 571 8.10 -13.52 -21.49
C ASN A 571 6.78 -14.21 -21.12
N ARG A 572 6.81 -15.06 -20.09
CA ARG A 572 5.61 -15.62 -19.45
C ARG A 572 5.43 -15.04 -18.06
N ALA A 573 4.21 -14.57 -17.77
CA ALA A 573 3.84 -14.09 -16.44
C ALA A 573 3.23 -15.23 -15.61
N PRO A 574 3.54 -15.37 -14.31
CA PRO A 574 4.46 -14.52 -13.52
C PRO A 574 5.94 -14.81 -13.79
N THR A 575 6.75 -13.76 -13.92
CA THR A 575 8.20 -13.88 -14.09
C THR A 575 8.88 -14.09 -12.73
N LEU A 576 9.08 -15.35 -12.34
CA LEU A 576 9.62 -15.71 -11.00
C LEU A 576 11.14 -15.58 -10.91
N HIS A 577 11.84 -15.78 -12.03
CA HIS A 577 13.31 -15.73 -12.12
C HIS A 577 13.73 -15.24 -13.50
N ARG A 578 15.03 -14.97 -13.69
CA ARG A 578 15.56 -14.40 -14.95
C ARG A 578 15.17 -15.19 -16.20
N LEU A 579 15.11 -16.52 -16.11
CA LEU A 579 14.77 -17.40 -17.24
C LEU A 579 13.30 -17.36 -17.65
N GLY A 580 12.45 -16.61 -16.94
CA GLY A 580 11.09 -16.30 -17.37
C GLY A 580 11.05 -15.27 -18.51
N ILE A 581 12.21 -14.70 -18.88
CA ILE A 581 12.42 -13.95 -20.11
C ILE A 581 13.64 -14.52 -20.82
N GLN A 582 13.50 -14.96 -22.07
CA GLN A 582 14.61 -15.43 -22.89
C GLN A 582 14.52 -14.87 -24.30
N ALA A 583 15.67 -14.75 -24.96
CA ALA A 583 15.75 -14.35 -26.36
C ALA A 583 15.71 -15.58 -27.28
N PHE A 584 15.08 -15.39 -28.43
CA PHE A 584 14.97 -16.38 -29.50
C PHE A 584 15.14 -15.71 -30.85
N LYS A 585 15.62 -16.48 -31.84
CA LYS A 585 15.58 -16.09 -33.25
C LYS A 585 14.19 -16.42 -33.82
N PRO A 586 13.40 -15.41 -34.20
CA PRO A 586 12.06 -15.63 -34.72
C PRO A 586 12.07 -16.29 -36.11
N VAL A 587 11.21 -17.29 -36.28
CA VAL A 587 10.88 -17.91 -37.57
C VAL A 587 9.44 -17.56 -37.89
N LEU A 588 9.18 -17.00 -39.06
CA LEU A 588 7.83 -16.60 -39.45
C LEU A 588 6.95 -17.83 -39.68
N VAL A 589 5.85 -17.91 -38.93
CA VAL A 589 4.86 -18.98 -39.04
C VAL A 589 3.49 -18.45 -39.46
N GLU A 590 2.70 -19.31 -40.11
CA GLU A 590 1.30 -19.03 -40.40
C GLU A 590 0.43 -19.21 -39.15
N GLY A 591 -0.73 -18.54 -39.14
CA GLY A 591 -1.65 -18.55 -38.00
C GLY A 591 -1.44 -17.38 -37.04
N ASN A 592 -1.97 -17.51 -35.81
CA ASN A 592 -1.99 -16.45 -34.81
C ASN A 592 -1.22 -16.78 -33.52
N ALA A 593 -0.77 -18.03 -33.35
CA ALA A 593 -0.18 -18.50 -32.11
C ALA A 593 1.35 -18.57 -32.19
N ILE A 594 2.02 -18.30 -31.08
CA ILE A 594 3.48 -18.32 -30.98
C ILE A 594 3.92 -19.76 -30.77
N GLN A 595 4.84 -20.25 -31.60
CA GLN A 595 5.42 -21.57 -31.38
C GLN A 595 6.65 -21.46 -30.49
N ILE A 596 6.69 -22.26 -29.43
CA ILE A 596 7.83 -22.30 -28.51
C ILE A 596 8.49 -23.67 -28.52
N HIS A 597 9.78 -23.68 -28.22
CA HIS A 597 10.56 -24.90 -28.14
C HIS A 597 10.16 -25.72 -26.89
N PRO A 598 9.84 -27.02 -26.98
CA PRO A 598 9.37 -27.81 -25.83
C PRO A 598 10.33 -27.82 -24.62
N LEU A 599 11.64 -27.81 -24.86
CA LEU A 599 12.64 -27.84 -23.79
C LEU A 599 12.73 -26.54 -22.96
N VAL A 600 12.21 -25.41 -23.45
CA VAL A 600 12.21 -24.15 -22.68
C VAL A 600 10.97 -24.01 -21.80
N CYS A 601 9.95 -24.86 -21.99
CA CYS A 601 8.70 -24.81 -21.23
C CYS A 601 8.93 -24.96 -19.72
N SER A 602 9.90 -25.79 -19.31
CA SER A 602 10.27 -25.94 -17.89
C SER A 602 10.76 -24.63 -17.26
N ALA A 603 11.52 -23.83 -18.02
CA ALA A 603 12.03 -22.53 -17.55
C ALA A 603 10.90 -21.50 -17.44
N PHE A 604 9.97 -21.47 -18.39
CA PHE A 604 8.82 -20.57 -18.30
C PHE A 604 7.72 -21.08 -17.37
N ASN A 605 7.83 -22.33 -16.91
CA ASN A 605 6.75 -23.10 -16.30
C ASN A 605 5.47 -23.10 -17.17
N ALA A 606 5.66 -23.16 -18.49
CA ALA A 606 4.62 -22.98 -19.49
C ALA A 606 4.00 -24.32 -19.91
N ASP A 607 2.69 -24.31 -20.08
CA ASP A 607 1.89 -25.38 -20.66
C ASP A 607 1.10 -24.87 -21.88
N PHE A 608 0.27 -25.74 -22.47
CA PHE A 608 -0.41 -25.48 -23.74
C PHE A 608 -1.94 -25.58 -23.61
N ASP A 609 -2.48 -25.26 -22.44
CA ASP A 609 -3.92 -25.28 -22.12
C ASP A 609 -4.64 -23.94 -22.41
N GLY A 610 -3.95 -22.98 -23.03
CA GLY A 610 -4.44 -21.62 -23.30
C GLY A 610 -3.49 -20.52 -22.82
N ASP A 611 -2.38 -20.92 -22.22
CA ASP A 611 -1.25 -20.09 -21.83
C ASP A 611 -0.82 -19.07 -22.90
N GLN A 612 -0.45 -17.87 -22.45
CA GLN A 612 -0.06 -16.76 -23.32
C GLN A 612 1.32 -16.23 -22.96
N MET A 613 2.10 -15.86 -23.98
CA MET A 613 3.39 -15.21 -23.81
C MET A 613 3.40 -13.83 -24.47
N ALA A 614 4.13 -12.91 -23.84
CA ALA A 614 4.43 -11.61 -24.39
C ALA A 614 5.71 -11.67 -25.22
N VAL A 615 5.74 -10.90 -26.32
CA VAL A 615 6.88 -10.73 -27.21
C VAL A 615 7.37 -9.29 -27.08
N HIS A 616 8.68 -9.07 -26.99
CA HIS A 616 9.30 -7.75 -27.01
C HIS A 616 10.44 -7.69 -28.03
N VAL A 617 10.50 -6.61 -28.81
CA VAL A 617 11.56 -6.42 -29.82
C VAL A 617 12.64 -5.46 -29.29
N PRO A 618 13.90 -5.90 -29.13
CA PRO A 618 15.02 -5.02 -28.83
C PRO A 618 15.36 -4.13 -30.04
N LEU A 619 15.42 -2.81 -29.83
CA LEU A 619 15.58 -1.84 -30.91
C LEU A 619 17.02 -1.34 -31.08
N SER A 620 17.72 -1.04 -29.98
CA SER A 620 19.09 -0.53 -30.06
C SER A 620 20.06 -1.68 -30.33
N PRO A 621 21.21 -1.41 -31.01
CA PRO A 621 22.21 -2.45 -31.27
C PRO A 621 22.76 -3.04 -29.97
N GLU A 622 22.89 -2.25 -28.90
CA GLU A 622 23.30 -2.74 -27.59
C GLU A 622 22.26 -3.72 -27.02
N ALA A 623 20.97 -3.39 -27.09
CA ALA A 623 19.91 -4.26 -26.61
C ALA A 623 19.80 -5.55 -27.43
N GLN A 624 20.07 -5.50 -28.73
CA GLN A 624 20.12 -6.67 -29.60
C GLN A 624 21.31 -7.57 -29.25
N ALA A 625 22.50 -6.98 -29.05
CA ALA A 625 23.69 -7.70 -28.62
C ALA A 625 23.50 -8.32 -27.23
N GLU A 626 22.90 -7.61 -26.27
CA GLU A 626 22.54 -8.17 -24.96
C GLU A 626 21.57 -9.34 -25.09
N ALA A 627 20.55 -9.21 -25.93
CA ALA A 627 19.59 -10.29 -26.16
C ALA A 627 20.29 -11.54 -26.73
N GLU A 628 21.14 -11.39 -27.74
CA GLU A 628 21.81 -12.50 -28.41
C GLU A 628 22.93 -13.14 -27.57
N ILE A 629 23.72 -12.33 -26.86
CA ILE A 629 24.86 -12.81 -26.08
C ILE A 629 24.41 -13.33 -24.71
N LEU A 630 23.59 -12.56 -23.99
CA LEU A 630 23.26 -12.85 -22.59
C LEU A 630 21.94 -13.62 -22.43
N MET A 631 20.91 -13.28 -23.23
CA MET A 631 19.54 -13.76 -22.99
C MET A 631 19.11 -14.92 -23.89
N LEU A 632 19.87 -15.25 -24.93
CA LEU A 632 19.52 -16.33 -25.86
C LEU A 632 19.34 -17.65 -25.09
N SER A 633 18.28 -18.40 -25.43
CA SER A 633 17.94 -19.66 -24.75
C SER A 633 19.12 -20.64 -24.73
N SER A 634 19.86 -20.73 -25.84
CA SER A 634 21.06 -21.59 -25.99
C SER A 634 22.20 -21.27 -25.02
N ASN A 635 22.29 -20.02 -24.54
CA ASN A 635 23.28 -19.64 -23.54
C ASN A 635 22.80 -19.88 -22.09
N ASN A 636 21.51 -20.21 -21.90
CA ASN A 636 20.85 -20.27 -20.60
C ASN A 636 20.27 -21.66 -20.29
N ILE A 637 21.08 -22.70 -20.48
CA ILE A 637 20.70 -24.11 -20.25
C ILE A 637 20.64 -24.44 -18.76
N LEU A 638 21.50 -23.82 -17.95
CA LEU A 638 21.61 -24.09 -16.52
C LEU A 638 20.75 -23.12 -15.69
N SER A 639 20.22 -23.65 -14.59
CA SER A 639 19.55 -22.87 -13.56
C SER A 639 20.58 -22.05 -12.77
N PRO A 640 20.35 -20.73 -12.58
CA PRO A 640 21.24 -19.89 -11.79
C PRO A 640 21.26 -20.23 -10.29
N ALA A 641 20.22 -20.90 -9.80
CA ALA A 641 20.06 -21.17 -8.37
C ALA A 641 20.90 -22.37 -7.88
N ASN A 642 21.00 -23.42 -8.70
CA ASN A 642 21.65 -24.68 -8.30
C ASN A 642 22.70 -25.18 -9.31
N GLY A 643 22.86 -24.53 -10.47
CA GLY A 643 23.80 -24.94 -11.51
C GLY A 643 23.43 -26.24 -12.23
N LEU A 644 22.22 -26.76 -12.03
CA LEU A 644 21.70 -27.93 -12.73
C LEU A 644 21.02 -27.52 -14.04
N PRO A 645 21.01 -28.38 -15.08
CA PRO A 645 20.29 -28.09 -16.32
C PRO A 645 18.80 -27.88 -16.05
N ILE A 646 18.23 -26.78 -16.54
CA ILE A 646 16.80 -26.50 -16.45
C ILE A 646 16.07 -26.95 -17.73
N ALA A 647 16.75 -26.84 -18.88
CA ALA A 647 16.28 -27.26 -20.19
C ALA A 647 16.41 -28.79 -20.32
N LEU A 648 15.76 -29.50 -19.42
CA LEU A 648 15.71 -30.95 -19.41
C LEU A 648 14.55 -31.43 -20.29
N PRO A 649 14.78 -32.49 -21.07
CA PRO A 649 13.69 -33.26 -21.66
C PRO A 649 12.65 -33.62 -20.61
N SER A 650 11.38 -33.47 -20.96
CA SER A 650 10.25 -33.69 -20.06
C SER A 650 9.19 -34.55 -20.72
N GLN A 651 8.37 -35.24 -19.91
CA GLN A 651 7.19 -35.99 -20.34
C GLN A 651 7.53 -36.93 -21.51
N ASP A 652 6.93 -36.73 -22.68
CA ASP A 652 7.03 -37.60 -23.86
C ASP A 652 8.47 -37.86 -24.30
N ILE A 653 9.36 -36.86 -24.22
CA ILE A 653 10.76 -37.04 -24.62
C ILE A 653 11.45 -38.04 -23.68
N ILE A 654 11.16 -37.98 -22.37
CA ILE A 654 11.68 -38.95 -21.40
C ILE A 654 11.07 -40.32 -21.67
N LEU A 655 9.76 -40.38 -21.93
CA LEU A 655 9.03 -41.63 -22.18
C LEU A 655 9.65 -42.39 -23.36
N GLY A 656 9.89 -41.71 -24.48
CA GLY A 656 10.50 -42.31 -25.66
C GLY A 656 11.95 -42.73 -25.44
N CYS A 657 12.77 -41.92 -24.76
CA CYS A 657 14.14 -42.31 -24.40
C CYS A 657 14.19 -43.49 -23.42
N TYR A 658 13.25 -43.54 -22.47
CA TYR A 658 13.13 -44.63 -21.52
C TYR A 658 12.78 -45.91 -22.26
N TYR A 659 11.69 -45.91 -23.04
CA TYR A 659 11.26 -47.03 -23.88
C TYR A 659 12.41 -47.52 -24.75
N LEU A 660 13.05 -46.65 -25.53
CA LEU A 660 14.19 -46.96 -26.39
C LEU A 660 15.32 -47.71 -25.67
N THR A 661 15.57 -47.42 -24.39
CA THR A 661 16.71 -47.96 -23.62
C THR A 661 16.34 -49.08 -22.66
N MET A 662 15.07 -49.51 -22.64
CA MET A 662 14.61 -50.68 -21.90
C MET A 662 15.26 -51.97 -22.38
N ARG A 663 15.18 -52.99 -21.53
CA ARG A 663 15.65 -54.34 -21.78
C ARG A 663 14.55 -55.32 -21.45
N GLU A 664 14.45 -56.34 -22.28
CA GLU A 664 13.50 -57.42 -22.11
C GLU A 664 14.19 -58.75 -22.43
N SER A 665 13.77 -59.80 -21.72
CA SER A 665 14.21 -61.17 -21.93
C SER A 665 13.26 -61.87 -22.91
N GLU A 666 13.75 -62.90 -23.61
CA GLU A 666 12.94 -63.75 -24.51
C GLU A 666 12.48 -63.06 -25.80
N GLN A 667 13.22 -62.03 -26.25
CA GLN A 667 12.93 -61.27 -27.47
C GLN A 667 13.71 -61.80 -28.69
N LYS A 668 13.23 -61.49 -29.91
CA LYS A 668 13.83 -61.99 -31.15
C LYS A 668 15.26 -61.50 -31.30
N GLY A 669 16.20 -62.42 -31.46
CA GLY A 669 17.62 -62.11 -31.66
C GLY A 669 18.45 -61.98 -30.38
N GLU A 670 17.93 -62.40 -29.23
CA GLU A 670 18.70 -62.51 -27.99
C GLU A 670 19.98 -63.36 -28.17
N GLY A 671 21.09 -62.88 -27.60
CA GLY A 671 22.39 -63.57 -27.61
C GLY A 671 23.22 -63.40 -28.90
N LYS A 672 22.68 -62.79 -29.95
CA LYS A 672 23.42 -62.50 -31.19
C LYS A 672 24.61 -61.55 -30.95
N ILE A 673 25.66 -61.71 -31.76
CA ILE A 673 26.91 -60.96 -31.67
C ILE A 673 27.10 -60.12 -32.93
N PHE A 674 27.42 -58.84 -32.76
CA PHE A 674 27.65 -57.88 -33.84
C PHE A 674 29.02 -57.22 -33.75
N GLY A 675 29.63 -56.95 -34.91
CA GLY A 675 30.98 -56.40 -35.05
C GLY A 675 31.07 -54.88 -34.89
N ASN A 676 30.00 -54.13 -35.21
CA ASN A 676 29.93 -52.68 -35.06
C ASN A 676 28.47 -52.20 -34.81
N PHE A 677 28.30 -50.88 -34.63
CA PHE A 677 26.98 -50.28 -34.42
C PHE A 677 26.09 -50.34 -35.67
N ASP A 678 26.64 -50.04 -36.84
CA ASP A 678 25.89 -50.01 -38.10
C ASP A 678 25.29 -51.37 -38.49
N GLU A 679 25.98 -52.47 -38.18
CA GLU A 679 25.50 -53.83 -38.41
C GLU A 679 24.33 -54.17 -37.49
N ALA A 680 24.41 -53.77 -36.21
CA ALA A 680 23.33 -53.97 -35.25
C ALA A 680 22.09 -53.13 -35.61
N ILE A 681 22.28 -51.88 -36.05
CA ILE A 681 21.18 -51.01 -36.48
C ILE A 681 20.52 -51.56 -37.75
N ARG A 682 21.30 -51.96 -38.77
CA ARG A 682 20.76 -52.59 -39.98
C ARG A 682 19.99 -53.88 -39.66
N ALA A 683 20.53 -54.72 -38.77
CA ALA A 683 19.83 -55.93 -38.34
C ALA A 683 18.48 -55.63 -37.67
N TYR A 684 18.36 -54.50 -36.97
CA TYR A 684 17.09 -54.04 -36.42
C TYR A 684 16.14 -53.53 -37.51
N GLU A 685 16.63 -52.71 -38.43
CA GLU A 685 15.85 -52.16 -39.56
C GLU A 685 15.28 -53.27 -40.46
N ASP A 686 16.06 -54.32 -40.70
CA ASP A 686 15.65 -55.51 -41.47
C ASP A 686 14.77 -56.49 -40.65
N GLY A 687 14.53 -56.22 -39.37
CA GLY A 687 13.68 -57.03 -38.49
C GLY A 687 14.29 -58.35 -38.00
N PHE A 688 15.62 -58.48 -38.02
CA PHE A 688 16.35 -59.66 -37.51
C PHE A 688 16.56 -59.68 -36.00
N ILE A 689 16.45 -58.51 -35.34
CA ILE A 689 16.51 -58.33 -33.88
C ILE A 689 15.45 -57.34 -33.41
N ASP A 690 14.93 -57.52 -32.20
CA ASP A 690 14.02 -56.56 -31.57
C ASP A 690 14.76 -55.46 -30.80
N LEU A 691 14.10 -54.31 -30.61
CA LEU A 691 14.68 -53.11 -30.01
C LEU A 691 15.25 -53.34 -28.60
N HIS A 692 14.54 -54.14 -27.79
CA HIS A 692 14.85 -54.42 -26.38
C HIS A 692 15.63 -55.74 -26.18
N ALA A 693 15.88 -56.50 -27.25
CA ALA A 693 16.57 -57.78 -27.18
C ALA A 693 18.02 -57.61 -26.69
N LYS A 694 18.45 -58.54 -25.83
CA LYS A 694 19.80 -58.51 -25.25
C LYS A 694 20.82 -59.08 -26.24
N ILE A 695 21.61 -58.20 -26.84
CA ILE A 695 22.64 -58.51 -27.83
C ILE A 695 24.05 -58.27 -27.28
N LYS A 696 25.06 -58.80 -27.94
CA LYS A 696 26.48 -58.50 -27.67
C LYS A 696 27.04 -57.71 -28.84
N CYS A 697 27.60 -56.54 -28.61
CA CYS A 697 28.21 -55.71 -29.65
C CYS A 697 29.65 -55.36 -29.25
N LYS A 698 30.55 -55.26 -30.22
CA LYS A 698 31.94 -54.81 -30.01
C LYS A 698 31.97 -53.28 -29.89
N ILE A 699 32.28 -52.80 -28.69
CA ILE A 699 32.34 -51.37 -28.33
C ILE A 699 33.76 -51.05 -27.86
N HIS A 700 34.46 -50.13 -28.54
CA HIS A 700 35.85 -49.75 -28.19
C HIS A 700 36.76 -50.98 -27.97
N ASN A 701 36.72 -51.94 -28.90
CA ASN A 701 37.44 -53.23 -28.83
C ASN A 701 37.07 -54.18 -27.66
N SER A 702 35.98 -53.92 -26.94
CA SER A 702 35.45 -54.81 -25.90
C SER A 702 34.04 -55.30 -26.26
N LEU A 703 33.77 -56.59 -26.09
CA LEU A 703 32.43 -57.16 -26.26
C LEU A 703 31.57 -56.80 -25.04
N LYS A 704 30.55 -55.95 -25.25
CA LYS A 704 29.62 -55.52 -24.20
C LYS A 704 28.21 -56.01 -24.50
N SER A 705 27.48 -56.43 -23.46
CA SER A 705 26.06 -56.78 -23.57
C SER A 705 25.20 -55.51 -23.51
N THR A 706 24.40 -55.28 -24.56
CA THR A 706 23.58 -54.07 -24.76
C THR A 706 22.29 -54.43 -25.52
N THR A 707 21.53 -53.43 -25.95
CA THR A 707 20.35 -53.56 -26.84
C THR A 707 20.54 -52.70 -28.09
N ALA A 708 19.77 -52.97 -29.14
CA ALA A 708 19.76 -52.14 -30.34
C ALA A 708 19.34 -50.69 -30.01
N GLY A 709 18.31 -50.52 -29.17
CA GLY A 709 17.85 -49.19 -28.80
C GLY A 709 18.87 -48.36 -28.00
N ARG A 710 19.69 -49.00 -27.15
CA ARG A 710 20.81 -48.30 -26.48
C ARG A 710 21.91 -47.90 -27.45
N ILE A 711 22.14 -48.67 -28.52
CA ILE A 711 23.10 -48.30 -29.56
C ILE A 711 22.60 -47.04 -30.28
N ILE A 712 21.33 -47.03 -30.72
CA ILE A 712 20.69 -45.87 -31.36
C ILE A 712 20.76 -44.64 -30.45
N PHE A 713 20.48 -44.79 -29.15
CA PHE A 713 20.59 -43.68 -28.21
C PHE A 713 22.01 -43.15 -28.06
N ASN A 714 23.04 -44.00 -28.18
CA ASN A 714 24.43 -43.55 -28.02
C ASN A 714 25.00 -42.86 -29.27
N GLU A 715 24.39 -43.07 -30.44
CA GLU A 715 24.80 -42.45 -31.72
C GLU A 715 24.70 -40.91 -31.71
N ILE A 716 23.86 -40.34 -30.83
CA ILE A 716 23.68 -38.88 -30.74
C ILE A 716 24.84 -38.17 -30.05
N PHE A 717 25.66 -38.88 -29.28
CA PHE A 717 26.75 -38.30 -28.50
C PHE A 717 28.04 -38.18 -29.33
N PRO A 718 28.97 -37.27 -28.95
CA PRO A 718 30.20 -37.06 -29.70
C PRO A 718 31.18 -38.22 -29.57
N ASP A 719 32.01 -38.40 -30.58
CA ASP A 719 33.12 -39.36 -30.58
C ASP A 719 34.06 -39.09 -29.39
N GLY A 720 34.24 -40.09 -28.51
CA GLY A 720 35.02 -39.97 -27.27
C GLY A 720 34.18 -39.87 -25.99
N MET A 721 32.85 -39.96 -26.07
CA MET A 721 31.99 -40.21 -24.91
C MET A 721 31.91 -41.71 -24.58
N ASP A 722 31.94 -42.05 -23.30
CA ASP A 722 31.76 -43.44 -22.85
C ASP A 722 30.35 -43.94 -23.19
N PHE A 723 30.26 -45.19 -23.63
CA PHE A 723 29.00 -45.82 -23.97
C PHE A 723 28.08 -45.94 -22.74
N ILE A 724 26.92 -45.29 -22.82
CA ILE A 724 25.90 -45.30 -21.78
C ILE A 724 25.07 -46.57 -21.90
N ASN A 725 25.29 -47.51 -20.98
CA ASN A 725 24.57 -48.78 -20.94
C ASN A 725 23.59 -48.87 -19.77
N LEU A 726 22.75 -47.84 -19.60
CA LEU A 726 21.75 -47.71 -18.55
C LEU A 726 20.38 -47.43 -19.17
N THR A 727 19.30 -47.73 -18.45
CA THR A 727 17.96 -47.29 -18.84
C THR A 727 17.81 -45.81 -18.51
N ILE A 728 17.33 -45.03 -19.47
CA ILE A 728 17.31 -43.57 -19.39
C ILE A 728 16.07 -43.08 -18.65
N THR A 729 16.24 -42.76 -17.37
CA THR A 729 15.27 -42.02 -16.56
C THR A 729 15.56 -40.53 -16.57
N LYS A 730 14.60 -39.69 -16.13
CA LYS A 730 14.79 -38.24 -15.97
C LYS A 730 16.08 -37.87 -15.24
N LYS A 731 16.36 -38.54 -14.11
CA LYS A 731 17.56 -38.29 -13.28
C LYS A 731 18.85 -38.68 -14.00
N SER A 732 18.84 -39.77 -14.76
CA SER A 732 20.01 -40.19 -15.53
C SER A 732 20.31 -39.19 -16.65
N LEU A 733 19.27 -38.69 -17.32
CA LEU A 733 19.38 -37.74 -18.42
C LEU A 733 19.91 -36.38 -17.94
N GLU A 734 19.47 -35.93 -16.77
CA GLU A 734 20.00 -34.73 -16.12
C GLU A 734 21.51 -34.84 -15.84
N LYS A 735 21.96 -36.00 -15.35
CA LYS A 735 23.40 -36.26 -15.12
C LYS A 735 24.17 -36.28 -16.44
N ILE A 736 23.62 -36.90 -17.48
CA ILE A 736 24.22 -36.96 -18.82
C ILE A 736 24.37 -35.56 -19.40
N ILE A 737 23.31 -34.75 -19.42
CA ILE A 737 23.33 -33.38 -19.95
C ILE A 737 24.30 -32.51 -19.15
N SER A 738 24.31 -32.64 -17.82
CA SER A 738 25.26 -31.92 -16.96
C SER A 738 26.72 -32.27 -17.27
N PHE A 739 27.01 -33.56 -17.50
CA PHE A 739 28.34 -34.02 -17.91
C PHE A 739 28.73 -33.48 -19.29
N VAL A 740 27.83 -33.58 -20.27
CA VAL A 740 28.05 -33.08 -21.64
C VAL A 740 28.34 -31.58 -21.63
N TYR A 741 27.56 -30.80 -20.89
CA TYR A 741 27.74 -29.36 -20.76
C TYR A 741 29.12 -29.00 -20.17
N ARG A 742 29.57 -29.72 -19.14
CA ARG A 742 30.85 -29.46 -18.47
C ARG A 742 32.05 -29.88 -19.32
N LYS A 743 31.97 -30.99 -20.05
CA LYS A 743 33.10 -31.56 -20.80
C LYS A 743 33.20 -31.02 -22.23
N TYR A 744 32.08 -30.91 -22.94
CA TYR A 744 32.03 -30.57 -24.37
C TYR A 744 31.51 -29.15 -24.62
N GLY A 745 31.01 -28.46 -23.60
CA GLY A 745 30.56 -27.08 -23.70
C GLY A 745 29.14 -26.91 -24.25
N LYS A 746 28.74 -25.65 -24.40
CA LYS A 746 27.33 -25.26 -24.64
C LYS A 746 26.81 -25.67 -26.02
N GLU A 747 27.58 -25.47 -27.08
CA GLU A 747 27.10 -25.62 -28.47
C GLU A 747 26.75 -27.07 -28.78
N ILE A 748 27.65 -27.98 -28.40
CA ILE A 748 27.46 -29.43 -28.51
C ILE A 748 26.27 -29.88 -27.65
N THR A 749 26.10 -29.30 -26.46
CA THR A 749 24.96 -29.62 -25.58
C THR A 749 23.63 -29.26 -26.24
N VAL A 750 23.54 -28.09 -26.89
CA VAL A 750 22.31 -27.66 -27.59
C VAL A 750 21.97 -28.60 -28.74
N ASP A 751 22.94 -29.00 -29.55
CA ASP A 751 22.73 -29.95 -30.64
C ASP A 751 22.24 -31.31 -30.12
N ILE A 752 22.87 -31.82 -29.05
CA ILE A 752 22.46 -33.07 -28.39
C ILE A 752 21.05 -32.96 -27.81
N LEU A 753 20.68 -31.83 -27.19
CA LEU A 753 19.33 -31.60 -26.67
C LEU A 753 18.27 -31.66 -27.80
N ASP A 754 18.56 -31.06 -28.96
CA ASP A 754 17.68 -31.11 -30.12
C ASP A 754 17.58 -32.53 -30.72
N LYS A 755 18.68 -33.31 -30.74
CA LYS A 755 18.69 -34.72 -31.14
C LYS A 755 17.91 -35.60 -30.18
N ILE A 756 18.10 -35.45 -28.87
CA ILE A 756 17.36 -36.16 -27.83
C ILE A 756 15.86 -35.87 -27.95
N LYS A 757 15.48 -34.61 -28.17
CA LYS A 757 14.09 -34.21 -28.41
C LYS A 757 13.48 -34.98 -29.59
N LYS A 758 14.16 -35.01 -30.74
CA LYS A 758 13.69 -35.71 -31.94
C LYS A 758 13.54 -37.21 -31.70
N LEU A 759 14.57 -37.86 -31.15
CA LEU A 759 14.52 -39.29 -30.83
C LEU A 759 13.40 -39.60 -29.82
N GLY A 760 13.31 -38.84 -28.74
CA GLY A 760 12.31 -39.06 -27.71
C GLY A 760 10.88 -38.93 -28.25
N PHE A 761 10.57 -37.92 -29.05
CA PHE A 761 9.22 -37.82 -29.65
C PHE A 761 8.92 -38.96 -30.64
N ASN A 762 9.88 -39.33 -31.49
CA ASN A 762 9.70 -40.43 -32.45
C ASN A 762 9.42 -41.75 -31.72
N PHE A 763 10.26 -42.11 -30.75
CA PHE A 763 10.12 -43.36 -30.01
C PHE A 763 8.97 -43.34 -29.01
N ALA A 764 8.56 -42.17 -28.50
CA ALA A 764 7.33 -42.06 -27.71
C ALA A 764 6.11 -42.39 -28.56
N THR A 765 6.07 -41.94 -29.81
CA THR A 765 4.95 -42.23 -30.73
C THR A 765 4.97 -43.71 -31.15
N SER A 766 6.13 -44.27 -31.46
CA SER A 766 6.24 -45.68 -31.85
C SER A 766 6.07 -46.67 -30.69
N SER A 767 6.21 -46.23 -29.45
CA SER A 767 6.11 -47.09 -28.26
C SER A 767 4.72 -47.71 -28.05
N GLY A 768 3.68 -47.14 -28.66
CA GLY A 768 2.30 -47.62 -28.47
C GLY A 768 1.76 -47.41 -27.05
N ILE A 769 2.44 -46.60 -26.22
CA ILE A 769 2.02 -46.33 -24.85
C ILE A 769 0.67 -45.60 -24.86
N SER A 770 -0.33 -46.21 -24.24
CA SER A 770 -1.69 -45.69 -24.07
C SER A 770 -2.13 -45.90 -22.61
N ILE A 771 -3.27 -45.35 -22.20
CA ILE A 771 -3.86 -45.64 -20.89
C ILE A 771 -5.27 -46.17 -21.12
N GLY A 772 -5.47 -47.44 -20.83
CA GLY A 772 -6.77 -48.10 -20.71
C GLY A 772 -7.14 -48.33 -19.24
N ILE A 773 -8.43 -48.54 -18.99
CA ILE A 773 -8.91 -48.94 -17.66
C ILE A 773 -8.37 -50.33 -17.23
N VAL A 774 -8.00 -51.16 -18.21
CA VAL A 774 -7.39 -52.48 -17.99
C VAL A 774 -5.94 -52.38 -17.49
N ASP A 775 -5.22 -51.31 -17.82
CA ASP A 775 -3.83 -51.11 -17.39
C ASP A 775 -3.70 -50.79 -15.89
N LEU A 776 -4.82 -50.41 -15.25
CA LEU A 776 -4.91 -50.04 -13.84
C LEU A 776 -5.10 -51.25 -12.93
N GLU A 777 -4.29 -52.30 -13.07
CA GLU A 777 -4.45 -53.55 -12.32
C GLU A 777 -4.44 -53.33 -10.79
N ILE A 778 -5.49 -53.83 -10.13
CA ILE A 778 -5.62 -53.76 -8.67
C ILE A 778 -5.05 -55.07 -8.10
N PRO A 779 -4.06 -55.03 -7.21
CA PRO A 779 -3.50 -56.22 -6.60
C PRO A 779 -4.51 -56.85 -5.64
N SER A 780 -4.60 -58.19 -5.62
CA SER A 780 -5.43 -58.93 -4.65
C SER A 780 -5.04 -58.66 -3.20
N GLN A 781 -3.76 -58.33 -2.96
CA GLN A 781 -3.21 -57.96 -1.66
C GLN A 781 -3.83 -56.68 -1.07
N LYS A 782 -4.54 -55.86 -1.87
CA LYS A 782 -5.16 -54.61 -1.40
C LYS A 782 -6.10 -54.87 -0.23
N ASP A 783 -7.01 -55.83 -0.37
CA ASP A 783 -8.04 -56.08 0.64
C ASP A 783 -7.41 -56.62 1.93
N GLU A 784 -6.38 -57.47 1.81
CA GLU A 784 -5.59 -57.97 2.96
C GLU A 784 -4.92 -56.83 3.73
N ILE A 785 -4.32 -55.85 3.02
CA ILE A 785 -3.65 -54.69 3.66
C ILE A 785 -4.67 -53.80 4.37
N LEU A 786 -5.84 -53.59 3.78
CA LEU A 786 -6.91 -52.79 4.40
C LEU A 786 -7.45 -53.47 5.67
N GLU A 787 -7.65 -54.79 5.65
CA GLU A 787 -8.07 -55.53 6.84
C GLU A 787 -7.04 -55.46 7.99
N VAL A 788 -5.75 -55.52 7.67
CA VAL A 788 -4.69 -55.38 8.68
C VAL A 788 -4.73 -54.00 9.33
N ALA A 789 -4.90 -52.94 8.52
CA ALA A 789 -5.01 -51.58 9.01
C ALA A 789 -6.27 -51.36 9.87
N GLU A 790 -7.41 -51.94 9.48
CA GLU A 790 -8.65 -51.88 10.27
C GLU A 790 -8.48 -52.54 11.64
N LYS A 791 -7.87 -53.73 11.70
CA LYS A 791 -7.57 -54.40 12.98
C LYS A 791 -6.62 -53.60 13.86
N GLU A 792 -5.71 -52.82 13.27
CA GLU A 792 -4.81 -51.94 14.01
C GLU A 792 -5.55 -50.72 14.56
N VAL A 793 -6.42 -50.10 13.76
CA VAL A 793 -7.27 -48.98 14.18
C VAL A 793 -8.22 -49.39 15.30
N ASP A 794 -8.83 -50.58 15.21
CA ASP A 794 -9.69 -51.12 16.26
C ASP A 794 -8.94 -51.29 17.59
N LYS A 795 -7.70 -51.81 17.56
CA LYS A 795 -6.85 -51.89 18.76
C LYS A 795 -6.52 -50.52 19.34
N ILE A 796 -6.28 -49.51 18.50
CA ILE A 796 -6.03 -48.13 18.94
C ILE A 796 -7.29 -47.56 19.60
N GLN A 797 -8.46 -47.84 19.03
CA GLN A 797 -9.74 -47.42 19.59
C GLN A 797 -10.05 -48.12 20.92
N GLU A 798 -9.73 -49.41 21.06
CA GLU A 798 -9.80 -50.13 22.33
C GLU A 798 -8.88 -49.53 23.39
N GLN A 799 -7.63 -49.21 23.05
CA GLN A 799 -6.70 -48.55 23.97
C GLN A 799 -7.24 -47.20 24.47
N TYR A 800 -7.89 -46.43 23.58
CA TYR A 800 -8.55 -45.19 23.96
C TYR A 800 -9.75 -45.43 24.87
N ASN A 801 -10.59 -46.42 24.55
CA ASN A 801 -11.75 -46.78 25.37
C ASN A 801 -11.35 -47.28 26.77
N TYR A 802 -10.18 -47.92 26.92
CA TYR A 802 -9.58 -48.29 28.21
C TYR A 802 -8.87 -47.14 28.93
N GLY A 803 -8.81 -45.94 28.33
CA GLY A 803 -8.17 -44.75 28.90
C GLY A 803 -6.63 -44.82 28.90
N LEU A 804 -6.02 -45.68 28.08
CA LEU A 804 -4.56 -45.86 28.01
C LEU A 804 -3.85 -44.78 27.18
N ILE A 805 -4.57 -44.11 26.28
CA ILE A 805 -4.03 -43.08 25.38
C ILE A 805 -4.95 -41.86 25.35
N MET A 806 -4.38 -40.69 25.07
CA MET A 806 -5.13 -39.44 24.90
C MET A 806 -5.75 -39.34 23.48
N ASP A 807 -6.77 -38.50 23.31
CA ASP A 807 -7.46 -38.34 22.01
C ASP A 807 -6.51 -37.83 20.91
N ASP A 808 -5.63 -36.88 21.23
CA ASP A 808 -4.61 -36.39 20.29
C ASP A 808 -3.64 -37.51 19.84
N GLU A 809 -3.30 -38.42 20.75
CA GLU A 809 -2.43 -39.58 20.45
C GLU A 809 -3.18 -40.64 19.63
N ARG A 810 -4.47 -40.84 19.89
CA ARG A 810 -5.37 -41.69 19.12
C ARG A 810 -5.44 -41.21 17.67
N GLU A 811 -5.73 -39.93 17.45
CA GLU A 811 -5.80 -39.33 16.11
C GLU A 811 -4.50 -39.51 15.33
N GLN A 812 -3.35 -39.21 15.94
CA GLN A 812 -2.06 -39.38 15.29
C GLN A 812 -1.77 -40.83 14.92
N LYS A 813 -2.10 -41.78 15.82
CA LYS A 813 -1.90 -43.21 15.56
C LYS A 813 -2.81 -43.72 14.43
N ILE A 814 -4.07 -43.31 14.39
CA ILE A 814 -5.01 -43.66 13.31
C ILE A 814 -4.52 -43.12 11.97
N VAL A 815 -4.09 -41.85 11.93
CA VAL A 815 -3.54 -41.22 10.73
C VAL A 815 -2.30 -41.96 10.23
N ASN A 816 -1.41 -42.36 11.14
CA ASN A 816 -0.20 -43.10 10.80
C ASN A 816 -0.51 -44.50 10.24
N ALA A 817 -1.41 -45.25 10.87
CA ALA A 817 -1.83 -46.59 10.42
C ALA A 817 -2.39 -46.54 8.97
N TRP A 818 -3.31 -45.61 8.71
CA TRP A 818 -3.87 -45.44 7.36
C TRP A 818 -2.88 -44.90 6.34
N THR A 819 -1.94 -44.05 6.75
CA THR A 819 -0.87 -43.56 5.87
C THR A 819 0.08 -44.69 5.48
N GLN A 820 0.40 -45.58 6.42
CA GLN A 820 1.22 -46.76 6.17
C GLN A 820 0.51 -47.73 5.22
N ALA A 821 -0.75 -48.06 5.52
CA ALA A 821 -1.58 -48.91 4.65
C ALA A 821 -1.66 -48.37 3.21
N ALA A 822 -1.86 -47.05 3.04
CA ALA A 822 -1.88 -46.44 1.73
C ALA A 822 -0.54 -46.57 0.96
N ASN A 823 0.60 -46.50 1.66
CA ASN A 823 1.91 -46.71 1.04
C ASN A 823 2.14 -48.19 0.70
N ASP A 824 1.73 -49.12 1.56
CA ASP A 824 1.88 -50.55 1.34
C ASP A 824 1.04 -51.01 0.14
N VAL A 825 -0.19 -50.50 -0.01
CA VAL A 825 -1.03 -50.73 -1.20
C VAL A 825 -0.34 -50.20 -2.47
N VAL A 826 0.28 -49.01 -2.41
CA VAL A 826 1.02 -48.45 -3.56
C VAL A 826 2.21 -49.31 -3.95
N ASP A 827 2.98 -49.80 -2.99
CA ASP A 827 4.13 -50.65 -3.27
C ASP A 827 3.70 -52.04 -3.76
N ALA A 828 2.56 -52.58 -3.31
CA ALA A 828 1.96 -53.80 -3.84
C ALA A 828 1.54 -53.62 -5.32
N ILE A 829 0.90 -52.50 -5.66
CA ILE A 829 0.54 -52.16 -7.06
C ILE A 829 1.79 -52.13 -7.93
N LEU A 830 2.83 -51.39 -7.52
CA LEU A 830 4.04 -51.24 -8.31
C LEU A 830 4.83 -52.54 -8.50
N LYS A 831 4.71 -53.50 -7.58
CA LYS A 831 5.31 -54.83 -7.72
C LYS A 831 4.52 -55.75 -8.63
N ASN A 832 3.20 -55.59 -8.68
CA ASN A 832 2.31 -56.41 -9.49
C ASN A 832 2.29 -55.97 -10.97
N LEU A 833 2.46 -54.67 -11.23
CA LEU A 833 2.48 -54.14 -12.59
C LEU A 833 3.68 -54.65 -13.39
N ASP A 834 3.43 -55.06 -14.64
CA ASP A 834 4.48 -55.36 -15.60
C ASP A 834 5.34 -54.11 -15.87
N LYS A 835 6.63 -54.32 -16.15
CA LYS A 835 7.59 -53.26 -16.47
C LYS A 835 7.23 -52.51 -17.74
N PHE A 836 6.51 -53.15 -18.66
CA PHE A 836 6.00 -52.54 -19.89
C PHE A 836 4.61 -51.92 -19.73
N ASN A 837 3.98 -52.04 -18.56
CA ASN A 837 2.72 -51.36 -18.30
C ASN A 837 2.92 -49.83 -18.42
N PRO A 838 2.05 -49.14 -19.19
CA PRO A 838 2.13 -47.68 -19.38
C PRO A 838 2.26 -46.89 -18.09
N LEU A 839 1.49 -47.25 -17.05
CA LEU A 839 1.48 -46.57 -15.76
C LEU A 839 2.81 -46.74 -15.03
N TYR A 840 3.38 -47.96 -15.10
CA TYR A 840 4.70 -48.24 -14.53
C TYR A 840 5.79 -47.44 -15.25
N ILE A 841 5.80 -47.47 -16.59
CA ILE A 841 6.77 -46.73 -17.41
C ILE A 841 6.71 -45.23 -17.08
N MET A 842 5.52 -44.64 -17.02
CA MET A 842 5.37 -43.20 -16.77
C MET A 842 5.94 -42.78 -15.42
N ALA A 843 5.69 -43.56 -14.36
CA ALA A 843 6.18 -43.26 -13.02
C ALA A 843 7.67 -43.57 -12.82
N ASP A 844 8.16 -44.71 -13.31
CA ASP A 844 9.57 -45.09 -13.13
C ASP A 844 10.51 -44.22 -13.97
N SER A 845 10.12 -43.90 -15.21
CA SER A 845 10.87 -42.97 -16.07
C SER A 845 10.96 -41.55 -15.50
N GLY A 846 9.98 -41.17 -14.66
CA GLY A 846 9.82 -39.81 -14.14
C GLY A 846 9.19 -38.85 -15.14
N ALA A 847 8.54 -39.37 -16.19
CA ALA A 847 7.84 -38.58 -17.20
C ALA A 847 6.56 -37.94 -16.63
N ARG A 848 5.71 -38.73 -15.97
CA ARG A 848 4.44 -38.29 -15.38
C ARG A 848 3.95 -39.26 -14.31
N GLY A 849 3.23 -38.77 -13.32
CA GLY A 849 2.65 -39.61 -12.27
C GLY A 849 3.60 -39.80 -11.08
N SER A 850 3.16 -39.39 -9.91
CA SER A 850 3.80 -39.77 -8.65
C SER A 850 3.25 -41.10 -8.15
N LYS A 851 4.04 -41.83 -7.34
CA LYS A 851 3.59 -43.05 -6.66
C LYS A 851 2.23 -42.87 -5.96
N ARG A 852 2.01 -41.71 -5.32
CA ARG A 852 0.73 -41.38 -4.66
C ARG A 852 -0.44 -41.24 -5.65
N GLN A 853 -0.22 -40.65 -6.82
CA GLN A 853 -1.26 -40.53 -7.85
C GLN A 853 -1.65 -41.91 -8.41
N ILE A 854 -0.67 -42.79 -8.59
CA ILE A 854 -0.92 -44.20 -8.94
C ILE A 854 -1.77 -44.88 -7.86
N GLY A 855 -1.41 -44.68 -6.59
CA GLY A 855 -2.21 -45.16 -5.46
C GLY A 855 -3.65 -44.70 -5.49
N GLN A 856 -3.92 -43.45 -5.86
CA GLN A 856 -5.28 -42.94 -5.94
C GLN A 856 -6.08 -43.51 -7.12
N LEU A 857 -5.41 -43.88 -8.21
CA LEU A 857 -6.06 -44.45 -9.40
C LEU A 857 -6.46 -45.92 -9.19
N ALA A 858 -5.56 -46.76 -8.68
CA ALA A 858 -5.76 -48.21 -8.59
C ALA A 858 -5.78 -48.76 -7.15
N GLY A 859 -5.28 -48.01 -6.16
CA GLY A 859 -5.20 -48.45 -4.76
C GLY A 859 -6.38 -47.97 -3.92
N MET A 860 -6.20 -46.82 -3.28
CA MET A 860 -7.20 -46.12 -2.49
C MET A 860 -6.93 -44.61 -2.53
N ARG A 861 -7.96 -43.77 -2.34
CA ARG A 861 -7.80 -42.32 -2.32
C ARG A 861 -7.11 -41.82 -1.05
N GLY A 862 -7.33 -42.51 0.08
CA GLY A 862 -6.68 -42.24 1.37
C GLY A 862 -7.39 -41.23 2.26
N LEU A 863 -6.66 -40.72 3.25
CA LEU A 863 -7.14 -39.69 4.20
C LEU A 863 -7.33 -38.33 3.51
N MET A 864 -8.34 -37.59 3.95
CA MET A 864 -8.66 -36.25 3.45
C MET A 864 -8.63 -35.22 4.59
N ALA A 865 -8.39 -33.95 4.24
CA ALA A 865 -8.49 -32.84 5.19
C ALA A 865 -9.87 -32.18 5.08
N ASP A 866 -10.43 -31.81 6.22
CA ASP A 866 -11.64 -31.00 6.31
C ASP A 866 -11.34 -29.51 5.98
N PRO A 867 -12.35 -28.62 5.93
CA PRO A 867 -12.12 -27.19 5.70
C PRO A 867 -11.33 -26.47 6.81
N SER A 868 -11.20 -27.08 7.99
CA SER A 868 -10.40 -26.55 9.10
C SER A 868 -8.92 -26.93 8.99
N GLY A 869 -8.59 -27.91 8.13
CA GLY A 869 -7.26 -28.48 7.96
C GLY A 869 -7.01 -29.72 8.82
N LYS A 870 -8.00 -30.17 9.60
CA LYS A 870 -7.93 -31.41 10.38
C LYS A 870 -8.13 -32.61 9.46
N ILE A 871 -7.34 -33.66 9.66
CA ILE A 871 -7.44 -34.89 8.87
C ILE A 871 -8.66 -35.68 9.36
N ILE A 872 -9.52 -36.08 8.42
CA ILE A 872 -10.66 -36.94 8.69
C ILE A 872 -10.13 -38.36 8.97
N GLU A 873 -10.47 -38.90 10.13
CA GLU A 873 -10.01 -40.21 10.61
C GLU A 873 -10.48 -41.38 9.72
N PHE A 874 -11.57 -41.19 8.99
CA PHE A 874 -12.11 -42.15 8.04
C PHE A 874 -11.49 -41.95 6.65
N PRO A 875 -10.65 -42.89 6.16
CA PRO A 875 -10.09 -42.79 4.83
C PRO A 875 -11.10 -43.19 3.76
N ILE A 876 -10.91 -42.66 2.56
CA ILE A 876 -11.62 -43.12 1.37
C ILE A 876 -10.90 -44.38 0.85
N ARG A 877 -11.52 -45.54 1.07
CA ARG A 877 -10.99 -46.88 0.70
C ARG A 877 -11.09 -47.16 -0.80
N SER A 878 -12.08 -46.58 -1.48
CA SER A 878 -12.21 -46.69 -2.93
C SER A 878 -11.15 -45.89 -3.67
N ASN A 879 -10.94 -46.26 -4.93
CA ASN A 879 -10.03 -45.58 -5.85
C ASN A 879 -10.84 -44.96 -7.01
N PHE A 880 -10.16 -44.25 -7.91
CA PHE A 880 -10.83 -43.65 -9.06
C PHE A 880 -11.28 -44.67 -10.12
N ARG A 881 -10.71 -45.88 -10.14
CA ARG A 881 -11.11 -46.96 -11.05
C ARG A 881 -12.46 -47.57 -10.66
N ASP A 882 -12.63 -47.88 -9.38
CA ASP A 882 -13.81 -48.53 -8.80
C ASP A 882 -14.97 -47.53 -8.60
N GLY A 883 -14.64 -46.23 -8.50
CA GLY A 883 -15.60 -45.16 -8.26
C GLY A 883 -15.69 -44.79 -6.78
N LEU A 884 -15.84 -43.49 -6.52
CA LEU A 884 -15.96 -42.97 -5.15
C LEU A 884 -17.42 -43.01 -4.70
N SER A 885 -17.67 -43.36 -3.44
CA SER A 885 -19.00 -43.26 -2.83
C SER A 885 -19.42 -41.79 -2.71
N VAL A 886 -20.73 -41.53 -2.82
CA VAL A 886 -21.32 -40.18 -2.71
C VAL A 886 -21.16 -39.61 -1.32
#